data_AF-A0A957TU23-F1
#
_entry.id   AF-A0A957TU23-F1
#
_cell.length_a   1.000
_cell.length_b   1.000
_cell.length_c   1.000
_cell.angle_alpha   90.00
_cell.angle_beta   90.00
_cell.angle_gamma   90.00
#
_symmetry.space_group_name_H-M   'P 1'
#
loop_
_entity.id
_entity.type
_entity.pdbx_description
1 polymer ?
#
loop_
_entity_poly.entity_id
_entity_poly.type
_entity_poly.pdbx_seq_one_letter_code
_entity_poly.pdbx_strand_id
1 'polypeptide(L)'
;MPNILLVPIHLDALYLPTDQFVTAAMADFRRLPYFDGVRDVNANVPYLSEEIATPPFANQHMRLQAGIHLHWALPDALTQGTQGEAGDQQFPPVPNRWLVTRHVGAETTRWVVESDYIHPLDTESTAVVVPWPLTAQDGGARPRHVGRVRPYAEWLADSSAAERWEGLTAVGYGEPTFAAFYPNCHSLFGWHDADYQAAVPAGLQYDVLGWYQRAEQDYLQRLLTEANPEEFAQILQSQAAWELPDVDDDFPTQLICYARLTFVRSLSATDAPPVQRSQPPELRIAVGNTGTEALAAHLAARIAAGDDRRARQIEDKLEAIGAMEQLEQNVLDFGPHLKEMRHSNGFRAVPAGLRWTIRQESNAAENAAAITQARLAPSTRVRGRRVSRQVVWTDLAQALTLLNQRQAAYDRAQEELAAARTQLFADWYKYMLCAYPPDAALDDYPDVDEVKAWIERGLARLQGQAAQTGTLRLAIDAQGNVMEAVAAEPTVNSLATALAQAINELLALVAAFNDPEEPLPLRLRPLAGARYWQPQEPVVLMVGDTVKPSPRHGRDGRLNPDGLLLCDRLSSAAADVEELMRNNPELITARLDAIRAATDGELIGFGSWTPPWHPILLEWEVELFPVRAGVNTQTGDQEYAPNFITANYGLDEDEGELVLQSGRSAVGRAVNLYRGRSYLTFHATEQLKAKLDAYLATSTSQPDPDLVQAAELLADPNFSSLAQALSGLNDALLMQRQSMQLPIADPLGFSEYQDFAGAVAAAVGNQIGLAPEPLMDFNPIRTGVMKLNKLRLVDSFGQVQELDTSKLFPATALAVPESDHLIHLPPRLVQPAALRFRLLAADDGDGEANAHPDTNPICGWLLPNDLDNSLAIYNSGGLALGAVTAKPRHPWQPAPGSAAAVDSPSA
;
A
#
# COMPACT_ATOMS: atom_id res chain seq x y z
N MET A 1 30.80 24.45 -21.70
CA MET A 1 31.58 23.51 -20.88
C MET A 1 30.56 22.66 -20.17
N PRO A 2 30.70 21.33 -19.99
CA PRO A 2 29.67 20.59 -19.27
C PRO A 2 29.60 21.12 -17.84
N ASN A 3 28.42 21.61 -17.50
CA ASN A 3 28.05 21.91 -16.12
C ASN A 3 27.41 20.66 -15.54
N ILE A 4 27.85 20.30 -14.34
CA ILE A 4 27.49 19.08 -13.65
C ILE A 4 26.68 19.47 -12.42
N LEU A 5 25.53 18.83 -12.24
CA LEU A 5 24.71 18.95 -11.04
C LEU A 5 25.28 18.02 -9.96
N LEU A 6 25.60 18.58 -8.80
CA LEU A 6 26.04 17.84 -7.63
C LEU A 6 24.87 17.63 -6.68
N VAL A 7 24.42 16.39 -6.55
CA VAL A 7 23.28 15.99 -5.71
C VAL A 7 23.82 15.29 -4.46
N PRO A 8 23.64 15.85 -3.26
CA PRO A 8 24.10 15.20 -2.03
C PRO A 8 23.27 13.94 -1.72
N ILE A 9 23.90 12.93 -1.14
CA ILE A 9 23.26 11.67 -0.71
C ILE A 9 23.63 11.30 0.72
N HIS A 10 22.87 10.39 1.34
CA HIS A 10 23.22 9.87 2.68
C HIS A 10 24.26 8.75 2.58
N LEU A 11 25.28 8.76 3.45
CA LEU A 11 26.30 7.72 3.55
C LEU A 11 26.45 7.26 5.00
N ASP A 12 26.26 5.96 5.21
CA ASP A 12 26.44 5.30 6.51
C ASP A 12 27.59 4.30 6.46
N ALA A 13 28.16 4.03 7.64
CA ALA A 13 29.17 2.99 7.80
C ALA A 13 28.89 2.13 9.03
N LEU A 14 28.78 0.82 8.84
CA LEU A 14 28.74 -0.16 9.91
C LEU A 14 30.15 -0.68 10.18
N TYR A 15 30.67 -0.43 11.39
CA TYR A 15 31.95 -0.96 11.85
C TYR A 15 31.77 -2.27 12.61
N LEU A 16 32.44 -3.33 12.15
CA LEU A 16 32.40 -4.67 12.73
C LEU A 16 33.82 -5.13 13.12
N PRO A 17 34.11 -5.36 14.42
CA PRO A 17 35.44 -5.77 14.84
C PRO A 17 35.72 -7.26 14.61
N THR A 18 34.67 -8.05 14.37
CA THR A 18 34.74 -9.47 14.03
C THR A 18 33.67 -9.77 12.98
N ASP A 19 33.77 -10.91 12.29
CA ASP A 19 32.68 -11.41 11.47
C ASP A 19 31.38 -11.51 12.30
N GLN A 20 30.25 -11.13 11.71
CA GLN A 20 28.93 -11.15 12.36
C GLN A 20 27.86 -11.67 11.40
N PHE A 21 26.85 -12.35 11.94
CA PHE A 21 25.67 -12.74 11.18
C PHE A 21 24.61 -11.64 11.27
N VAL A 22 24.12 -11.23 10.11
CA VAL A 22 23.01 -10.27 9.96
C VAL A 22 21.84 -10.95 9.26
N THR A 23 20.70 -10.25 9.24
CA THR A 23 19.57 -10.63 8.40
C THR A 23 19.99 -10.71 6.93
N ALA A 24 19.67 -11.81 6.25
CA ALA A 24 19.99 -12.05 4.85
C ALA A 24 19.06 -11.30 3.90
N ALA A 25 19.44 -11.26 2.62
CA ALA A 25 18.64 -10.71 1.53
C ALA A 25 17.22 -11.29 1.51
N MET A 26 16.27 -10.54 0.95
CA MET A 26 14.86 -10.93 0.89
C MET A 26 14.62 -12.17 0.00
N ALA A 27 15.52 -12.44 -0.94
CA ALA A 27 15.50 -13.62 -1.79
C ALA A 27 16.91 -14.21 -1.98
N ASP A 28 17.00 -15.54 -2.07
CA ASP A 28 18.21 -16.27 -2.42
C ASP A 28 18.05 -17.00 -3.76
N PHE A 29 18.38 -16.31 -4.84
CA PHE A 29 18.26 -16.85 -6.19
C PHE A 29 19.20 -18.02 -6.49
N ARG A 30 20.20 -18.32 -5.66
CA ARG A 30 21.05 -19.52 -5.83
C ARG A 30 20.25 -20.81 -5.72
N ARG A 31 19.06 -20.76 -5.10
CA ARG A 31 18.13 -21.90 -4.96
C ARG A 31 17.23 -22.10 -6.18
N LEU A 32 17.23 -21.19 -7.16
CA LEU A 32 16.40 -21.36 -8.35
C LEU A 32 16.77 -22.64 -9.12
N PRO A 33 15.79 -23.43 -9.58
CA PRO A 33 16.03 -24.51 -10.51
C PRO A 33 16.27 -23.97 -11.93
N TYR A 34 17.30 -24.46 -12.60
CA TYR A 34 17.61 -24.08 -13.99
C TYR A 34 18.49 -25.12 -14.68
N PHE A 35 18.42 -25.18 -16.01
CA PHE A 35 19.32 -25.99 -16.83
C PHE A 35 20.56 -25.16 -17.22
N ASP A 36 21.75 -25.62 -16.83
CA ASP A 36 23.00 -24.89 -17.09
C ASP A 36 23.50 -25.04 -18.55
N GLY A 37 22.90 -25.95 -19.32
CA GLY A 37 23.32 -26.34 -20.67
C GLY A 37 23.90 -27.76 -20.73
N VAL A 38 24.22 -28.34 -19.59
CA VAL A 38 24.79 -29.69 -19.42
C VAL A 38 23.96 -30.54 -18.47
N ARG A 39 23.46 -29.95 -17.37
CA ARG A 39 22.68 -30.63 -16.33
C ARG A 39 21.66 -29.71 -15.68
N ASP A 40 20.73 -30.33 -14.97
CA ASP A 40 19.76 -29.63 -14.12
C ASP A 40 20.43 -29.25 -12.80
N VAL A 41 20.28 -27.98 -12.42
CA VAL A 41 20.72 -27.45 -11.12
C VAL A 41 19.49 -27.25 -10.24
N ASN A 42 19.59 -27.65 -8.97
CA ASN A 42 18.47 -27.66 -8.01
C ASN A 42 17.25 -28.47 -8.52
N ALA A 43 17.48 -29.63 -9.15
CA ALA A 43 16.44 -30.41 -9.82
C ALA A 43 15.26 -30.88 -8.94
N ASN A 44 15.44 -30.93 -7.61
CA ASN A 44 14.39 -31.31 -6.67
C ASN A 44 13.67 -30.07 -6.06
N VAL A 45 13.95 -28.87 -6.56
CA VAL A 45 13.38 -27.62 -6.05
C VAL A 45 12.35 -27.11 -7.06
N PRO A 46 11.08 -26.90 -6.68
CA PRO A 46 10.09 -26.32 -7.58
C PRO A 46 10.45 -24.86 -7.92
N TYR A 47 10.14 -24.42 -9.14
CA TYR A 47 10.28 -23.02 -9.56
C TYR A 47 9.18 -22.15 -8.94
N LEU A 48 9.24 -21.97 -7.63
CA LEU A 48 8.29 -21.21 -6.81
C LEU A 48 9.03 -20.18 -5.96
N SER A 49 8.38 -19.05 -5.72
CA SER A 49 8.97 -17.97 -4.92
C SER A 49 9.24 -18.36 -3.47
N GLU A 50 8.47 -19.29 -2.90
CA GLU A 50 8.70 -19.84 -1.56
C GLU A 50 10.09 -20.42 -1.37
N GLU A 51 10.63 -21.03 -2.42
CA GLU A 51 11.93 -21.71 -2.35
C GLU A 51 13.09 -20.72 -2.31
N ILE A 52 12.89 -19.50 -2.79
CA ILE A 52 13.91 -18.45 -2.78
C ILE A 52 13.66 -17.39 -1.71
N ALA A 53 12.41 -17.19 -1.28
CA ALA A 53 12.06 -16.15 -0.33
C ALA A 53 12.61 -16.46 1.07
N THR A 54 13.19 -15.44 1.70
CA THR A 54 13.78 -15.57 3.03
C THR A 54 12.72 -15.40 4.12
N PRO A 55 12.37 -16.46 4.88
CA PRO A 55 11.27 -16.43 5.84
C PRO A 55 11.55 -15.47 7.03
N PRO A 56 10.51 -14.82 7.59
CA PRO A 56 10.65 -14.03 8.82
C PRO A 56 11.23 -14.86 9.97
N PHE A 57 12.03 -14.23 10.84
CA PHE A 57 12.73 -14.85 11.98
C PHE A 57 13.80 -15.90 11.68
N ALA A 58 13.84 -16.49 10.48
CA ALA A 58 14.76 -17.57 10.10
C ALA A 58 15.80 -17.13 9.04
N ASN A 59 16.32 -15.91 9.20
CA ASN A 59 17.09 -15.21 8.16
C ASN A 59 18.43 -14.64 8.62
N GLN A 60 18.92 -14.93 9.83
CA GLN A 60 20.24 -14.47 10.29
C GLN A 60 21.37 -15.38 9.78
N HIS A 61 21.46 -15.55 8.47
CA HIS A 61 22.40 -16.49 7.84
C HIS A 61 23.43 -15.81 6.95
N MET A 62 23.31 -14.50 6.69
CA MET A 62 24.31 -13.75 5.95
C MET A 62 25.45 -13.35 6.88
N ARG A 63 26.68 -13.73 6.54
CA ARG A 63 27.88 -13.35 7.29
C ARG A 63 28.51 -12.09 6.69
N LEU A 64 28.53 -11.01 7.46
CA LEU A 64 29.39 -9.85 7.18
C LEU A 64 30.77 -10.09 7.77
N GLN A 65 31.81 -9.74 7.02
CA GLN A 65 33.19 -9.87 7.46
C GLN A 65 33.58 -8.71 8.40
N ALA A 66 34.58 -8.92 9.25
CA ALA A 66 35.15 -7.82 10.03
C ALA A 66 35.64 -6.66 9.12
N GLY A 67 35.46 -5.42 9.56
CA GLY A 67 35.84 -4.22 8.81
C GLY A 67 34.78 -3.12 8.86
N ILE A 68 34.85 -2.18 7.91
CA ILE A 68 33.88 -1.09 7.74
C ILE A 68 33.02 -1.37 6.51
N HIS A 69 31.71 -1.47 6.67
CA HIS A 69 30.75 -1.62 5.59
C HIS A 69 30.08 -0.27 5.29
N LEU A 70 30.38 0.33 4.14
CA LEU A 70 29.72 1.52 3.65
C LEU A 70 28.43 1.17 2.93
N HIS A 71 27.38 1.96 3.15
CA HIS A 71 26.11 1.88 2.42
C HIS A 71 25.53 3.28 2.23
N TRP A 72 25.33 3.67 0.98
CA TRP A 72 24.73 4.97 0.64
C TRP A 72 23.28 4.82 0.20
N ALA A 73 22.46 5.82 0.54
CA ALA A 73 21.09 5.92 0.06
C ALA A 73 21.07 6.67 -1.28
N LEU A 74 20.17 6.29 -2.18
CA LEU A 74 19.92 7.04 -3.41
C LEU A 74 19.05 8.27 -3.10
N PRO A 75 19.15 9.36 -3.88
CA PRO A 75 18.25 10.51 -3.73
C PRO A 75 16.79 10.08 -3.83
N ASP A 76 15.92 10.73 -3.05
CA ASP A 76 14.49 10.41 -3.00
C ASP A 76 13.85 10.40 -4.41
N ALA A 77 14.22 11.37 -5.27
CA ALA A 77 13.76 11.46 -6.66
C ALA A 77 14.03 10.19 -7.51
N LEU A 78 15.08 9.43 -7.20
CA LEU A 78 15.43 8.20 -7.90
C LEU A 78 14.78 6.95 -7.31
N THR A 79 14.05 7.10 -6.21
CA THR A 79 13.38 6.00 -5.49
C THR A 79 11.85 6.06 -5.57
N GLN A 80 11.31 7.04 -6.29
CA GLN A 80 9.87 7.17 -6.52
C GLN A 80 9.52 6.57 -7.89
N GLY A 81 8.54 5.66 -7.91
CA GLY A 81 8.04 5.07 -9.13
C GLY A 81 6.83 5.83 -9.67
N THR A 82 6.81 6.13 -10.97
CA THR A 82 5.64 6.72 -11.65
C THR A 82 4.78 5.63 -12.27
N GLN A 83 3.47 5.88 -12.40
CA GLN A 83 2.56 4.93 -13.02
C GLN A 83 2.63 5.07 -14.55
N GLY A 84 2.99 3.99 -15.24
CA GLY A 84 3.00 3.91 -16.69
C GLY A 84 1.59 3.78 -17.29
N GLU A 85 1.49 3.88 -18.62
CA GLU A 85 0.21 3.80 -19.35
C GLU A 85 -0.52 2.46 -19.16
N ALA A 86 0.23 1.38 -18.91
CA ALA A 86 -0.31 0.05 -18.63
C ALA A 86 -0.63 -0.18 -17.14
N GLY A 87 -0.45 0.84 -16.29
CA GLY A 87 -0.63 0.76 -14.85
C GLY A 87 0.55 0.14 -14.10
N ASP A 88 1.65 -0.18 -14.79
CA ASP A 88 2.91 -0.66 -14.21
C ASP A 88 3.65 0.48 -13.50
N GLN A 89 4.35 0.19 -12.40
CA GLN A 89 5.16 1.18 -11.72
C GLN A 89 6.58 1.20 -12.33
N GLN A 90 6.95 2.34 -12.91
CA GLN A 90 8.24 2.54 -13.56
C GLN A 90 9.14 3.41 -12.68
N PHE A 91 10.32 2.88 -12.35
CA PHE A 91 11.33 3.61 -11.59
C PHE A 91 12.40 4.17 -12.54
N PRO A 92 12.95 5.36 -12.28
CA PRO A 92 14.05 5.88 -13.06
C PRO A 92 15.32 5.01 -12.89
N PRO A 93 16.18 4.95 -13.92
CA PRO A 93 17.53 4.40 -13.77
C PRO A 93 18.31 5.15 -12.69
N VAL A 94 19.27 4.47 -12.05
CA VAL A 94 20.09 5.02 -10.97
C VAL A 94 21.58 5.01 -11.36
N PRO A 95 22.44 5.82 -10.70
CA PRO A 95 23.87 5.83 -11.00
C PRO A 95 24.50 4.43 -10.85
N ASN A 96 25.34 4.06 -11.82
CA ASN A 96 25.88 2.70 -11.93
C ASN A 96 27.42 2.63 -11.79
N ARG A 97 28.06 3.78 -11.62
CA ARG A 97 29.48 3.90 -11.28
C ARG A 97 29.62 4.68 -9.98
N TRP A 98 30.42 4.15 -9.06
CA TRP A 98 30.71 4.82 -7.78
C TRP A 98 32.19 4.83 -7.49
N LEU A 99 32.79 6.02 -7.38
CA LEU A 99 34.16 6.20 -6.93
C LEU A 99 34.15 6.34 -5.41
N VAL A 100 34.73 5.36 -4.73
CA VAL A 100 34.97 5.38 -3.29
C VAL A 100 36.41 5.81 -3.05
N THR A 101 36.59 6.92 -2.34
CA THR A 101 37.92 7.44 -1.99
C THR A 101 38.08 7.41 -0.48
N ARG A 102 39.11 6.71 0.00
CA ARG A 102 39.52 6.70 1.40
C ARG A 102 40.65 7.69 1.61
N HIS A 103 40.50 8.55 2.62
CA HIS A 103 41.51 9.50 3.07
C HIS A 103 41.96 9.17 4.49
N VAL A 104 43.27 9.07 4.69
CA VAL A 104 43.91 8.87 6.01
C VAL A 104 45.10 9.81 6.11
N GLY A 105 44.92 10.94 6.81
CA GLY A 105 45.92 12.00 6.80
C GLY A 105 46.15 12.52 5.36
N ALA A 106 47.35 12.35 4.83
CA ALA A 106 47.68 12.73 3.44
C ALA A 106 47.58 11.57 2.44
N GLU A 107 47.31 10.35 2.90
CA GLU A 107 47.21 9.18 2.02
C GLU A 107 45.80 9.07 1.44
N THR A 108 45.72 8.76 0.15
CA THR A 108 44.47 8.60 -0.58
C THR A 108 44.49 7.30 -1.37
N THR A 109 43.45 6.47 -1.17
CA THR A 109 43.25 5.22 -1.92
C THR A 109 41.87 5.22 -2.54
N ARG A 110 41.74 4.65 -3.75
CA ARG A 110 40.52 4.74 -4.57
C ARG A 110 40.08 3.40 -5.13
N TRP A 111 38.77 3.22 -5.18
CA TRP A 111 38.11 2.08 -5.80
C TRP A 111 36.91 2.54 -6.61
N VAL A 112 36.60 1.81 -7.68
CA VAL A 112 35.38 2.00 -8.46
C VAL A 112 34.47 0.80 -8.25
N VAL A 113 33.25 1.06 -7.81
CA VAL A 113 32.15 0.10 -7.80
C VAL A 113 31.39 0.22 -9.11
N GLU A 114 31.25 -0.90 -9.81
CA GLU A 114 30.48 -1.02 -11.04
C GLU A 114 29.20 -1.79 -10.73
N SER A 115 28.12 -1.07 -10.37
CA SER A 115 26.88 -1.65 -9.85
C SER A 115 26.11 -2.47 -10.89
N ASP A 116 26.28 -2.14 -12.17
CA ASP A 116 25.62 -2.80 -13.31
C ASP A 116 26.41 -3.99 -13.86
N TYR A 117 27.60 -4.32 -13.32
CA TYR A 117 28.42 -5.39 -13.88
C TYR A 117 27.79 -6.77 -13.64
N ILE A 118 27.59 -7.55 -14.71
CA ILE A 118 27.15 -8.94 -14.62
C ILE A 118 28.37 -9.85 -14.73
N HIS A 119 28.64 -10.62 -13.67
CA HIS A 119 29.74 -11.60 -13.68
C HIS A 119 29.43 -12.75 -14.63
N PRO A 120 30.40 -13.30 -15.40
CA PRO A 120 30.19 -14.52 -16.18
C PRO A 120 29.60 -15.68 -15.36
N LEU A 121 28.94 -16.63 -16.04
CA LEU A 121 28.51 -17.87 -15.41
C LEU A 121 29.68 -18.57 -14.68
N ASP A 122 29.38 -19.25 -13.58
CA ASP A 122 30.33 -19.99 -12.73
C ASP A 122 31.43 -19.15 -12.06
N THR A 123 31.33 -17.82 -12.06
CA THR A 123 32.25 -16.96 -11.33
C THR A 123 31.96 -17.03 -9.84
N GLU A 124 32.90 -17.56 -9.06
CA GLU A 124 32.87 -17.48 -7.60
C GLU A 124 33.03 -16.02 -7.16
N SER A 125 31.99 -15.49 -6.51
CA SER A 125 31.95 -14.11 -6.04
C SER A 125 31.11 -13.99 -4.78
N THR A 126 31.41 -12.99 -3.94
CA THR A 126 30.59 -12.65 -2.76
C THR A 126 29.53 -11.60 -3.09
N ALA A 127 29.42 -11.19 -4.35
CA ALA A 127 28.44 -10.21 -4.80
C ALA A 127 27.00 -10.75 -4.73
N VAL A 128 26.03 -9.84 -4.72
CA VAL A 128 24.59 -10.16 -4.76
C VAL A 128 24.28 -11.04 -5.97
N VAL A 129 23.41 -12.02 -5.78
CA VAL A 129 22.93 -12.91 -6.86
C VAL A 129 21.53 -12.47 -7.26
N VAL A 130 21.28 -12.34 -8.56
CA VAL A 130 19.96 -12.03 -9.12
C VAL A 130 19.62 -13.01 -10.26
N PRO A 131 18.33 -13.19 -10.62
CA PRO A 131 17.98 -13.99 -11.79
C PRO A 131 18.26 -13.17 -13.05
N TRP A 132 18.96 -13.76 -14.02
CA TRP A 132 19.38 -13.04 -15.22
C TRP A 132 19.22 -13.87 -16.51
N PRO A 133 18.67 -13.28 -17.60
CA PRO A 133 18.14 -11.92 -17.68
C PRO A 133 16.82 -11.78 -16.93
N LEU A 134 16.58 -10.62 -16.32
CA LEU A 134 15.35 -10.34 -15.54
C LEU A 134 14.08 -10.38 -16.40
N THR A 135 14.22 -10.22 -17.71
CA THR A 135 13.12 -10.24 -18.67
C THR A 135 12.73 -11.65 -19.12
N ALA A 136 13.41 -12.70 -18.67
CA ALA A 136 13.08 -14.07 -19.04
C ALA A 136 11.71 -14.46 -18.44
N GLN A 137 10.69 -14.53 -19.28
CA GLN A 137 9.34 -14.94 -18.86
C GLN A 137 9.17 -16.45 -18.79
N ASP A 138 10.01 -17.21 -19.51
CA ASP A 138 9.89 -18.67 -19.62
C ASP A 138 10.70 -19.42 -18.54
N GLY A 139 11.04 -18.76 -17.43
CA GLY A 139 11.90 -19.35 -16.39
C GLY A 139 13.35 -19.55 -16.81
N GLY A 140 13.75 -19.05 -17.98
CA GLY A 140 15.13 -19.15 -18.49
C GLY A 140 16.16 -18.30 -17.76
N ALA A 141 15.77 -17.57 -16.71
CA ALA A 141 16.68 -16.76 -15.91
C ALA A 141 17.61 -17.66 -15.09
N ARG A 142 18.91 -17.33 -15.12
CA ARG A 142 19.94 -18.05 -14.35
C ARG A 142 20.46 -17.17 -13.23
N PRO A 143 20.80 -17.73 -12.07
CA PRO A 143 21.43 -16.97 -10.99
C PRO A 143 22.78 -16.41 -11.45
N ARG A 144 22.97 -15.09 -11.38
CA ARG A 144 24.22 -14.41 -11.73
C ARG A 144 24.63 -13.46 -10.61
N HIS A 145 25.93 -13.40 -10.33
CA HIS A 145 26.50 -12.39 -9.46
C HIS A 145 26.49 -11.02 -10.14
N VAL A 146 26.12 -9.98 -9.41
CA VAL A 146 25.99 -8.61 -9.92
C VAL A 146 26.73 -7.61 -9.04
N GLY A 147 27.42 -6.68 -9.69
CA GLY A 147 28.25 -5.69 -9.04
C GLY A 147 29.68 -6.18 -8.87
N ARG A 148 30.66 -5.29 -9.07
CA ARG A 148 32.06 -5.57 -8.72
C ARG A 148 32.76 -4.31 -8.23
N VAL A 149 33.81 -4.51 -7.44
CA VAL A 149 34.69 -3.45 -6.94
C VAL A 149 36.05 -3.62 -7.60
N ARG A 150 36.66 -2.51 -8.04
CA ARG A 150 37.98 -2.51 -8.66
C ARG A 150 38.89 -1.45 -8.06
N PRO A 151 40.18 -1.75 -7.81
CA PRO A 151 41.17 -0.71 -7.56
C PRO A 151 41.17 0.30 -8.71
N TYR A 152 41.23 1.58 -8.37
CA TYR A 152 41.10 2.68 -9.34
C TYR A 152 42.14 2.60 -10.48
N ALA A 153 43.39 2.24 -10.16
CA ALA A 153 44.45 2.07 -11.15
C ALA A 153 44.14 0.96 -12.18
N GLU A 154 43.48 -0.12 -11.75
CA GLU A 154 43.07 -1.19 -12.67
C GLU A 154 41.89 -0.74 -13.54
N TRP A 155 40.92 -0.05 -12.96
CA TRP A 155 39.78 0.49 -13.70
C TRP A 155 40.19 1.49 -14.80
N LEU A 156 41.25 2.27 -14.57
CA LEU A 156 41.85 3.12 -15.59
C LEU A 156 42.46 2.35 -16.76
N ALA A 157 42.99 1.15 -16.50
CA ALA A 157 43.73 0.36 -17.49
C ALA A 157 42.83 -0.53 -18.36
N ASP A 158 41.56 -0.74 -17.98
CA ASP A 158 40.66 -1.70 -18.62
C ASP A 158 39.59 -1.01 -19.45
N SER A 159 39.46 -1.44 -20.70
CA SER A 159 38.45 -1.02 -21.67
C SER A 159 37.64 -2.19 -22.22
N SER A 160 37.67 -3.36 -21.55
CA SER A 160 37.01 -4.57 -22.04
C SER A 160 35.48 -4.44 -22.00
N ALA A 161 34.86 -4.92 -23.08
CA ALA A 161 33.40 -5.08 -23.12
C ALA A 161 32.96 -6.11 -22.08
N ALA A 162 31.95 -5.75 -21.30
CA ALA A 162 31.36 -6.61 -20.27
C ALA A 162 29.84 -6.63 -20.44
N GLU A 163 29.20 -7.72 -20.02
CA GLU A 163 27.75 -7.80 -19.90
C GLU A 163 27.29 -6.90 -18.74
N ARG A 164 26.22 -6.13 -18.95
CA ARG A 164 25.75 -5.10 -18.01
C ARG A 164 24.24 -5.15 -17.82
N TRP A 165 23.83 -4.73 -16.63
CA TRP A 165 22.43 -4.46 -16.32
C TRP A 165 22.01 -3.11 -16.90
N GLU A 166 21.37 -3.13 -18.07
CA GLU A 166 20.79 -1.93 -18.66
C GLU A 166 19.51 -1.53 -17.90
N GLY A 167 19.46 -0.30 -17.40
CA GLY A 167 18.30 0.21 -16.67
C GLY A 167 18.19 -0.30 -15.22
N LEU A 168 19.31 -0.44 -14.50
CA LEU A 168 19.30 -0.68 -13.04
C LEU A 168 18.50 0.42 -12.33
N THR A 169 17.53 0.05 -11.49
CA THR A 169 16.66 0.95 -10.72
C THR A 169 16.80 0.74 -9.21
N ALA A 170 16.18 1.61 -8.41
CA ALA A 170 16.16 1.49 -6.95
C ALA A 170 15.50 0.19 -6.41
N VAL A 171 14.64 -0.45 -7.21
CA VAL A 171 13.93 -1.70 -6.85
C VAL A 171 14.59 -2.96 -7.38
N GLY A 172 15.70 -2.85 -8.13
CA GLY A 172 16.49 -3.99 -8.61
C GLY A 172 15.64 -5.04 -9.34
N TYR A 173 15.58 -6.26 -8.77
CA TYR A 173 14.81 -7.39 -9.30
C TYR A 173 13.30 -7.36 -8.95
N GLY A 174 12.77 -6.20 -8.55
CA GLY A 174 11.36 -6.00 -8.15
C GLY A 174 11.13 -6.02 -6.64
N GLU A 175 12.18 -5.88 -5.83
CA GLU A 175 12.09 -5.81 -4.37
C GLU A 175 12.08 -4.34 -3.91
N PRO A 176 10.98 -3.84 -3.28
CA PRO A 176 10.87 -2.44 -2.86
C PRO A 176 12.01 -1.94 -1.96
N THR A 177 12.60 -2.82 -1.16
CA THR A 177 13.72 -2.47 -0.27
C THR A 177 15.10 -2.71 -0.88
N PHE A 178 15.20 -3.02 -2.18
CA PHE A 178 16.46 -3.42 -2.81
C PHE A 178 17.62 -2.46 -2.53
N ALA A 179 17.49 -1.17 -2.87
CA ALA A 179 18.54 -0.18 -2.61
C ALA A 179 18.65 0.24 -1.12
N ALA A 180 17.57 0.10 -0.36
CA ALA A 180 17.50 0.52 1.04
C ALA A 180 18.07 -0.52 2.02
N PHE A 181 18.13 -1.79 1.63
CA PHE A 181 18.57 -2.90 2.47
C PHE A 181 19.91 -3.45 1.98
N TYR A 182 20.97 -3.22 2.75
CA TYR A 182 22.36 -3.59 2.42
C TYR A 182 22.50 -5.05 2.00
N PRO A 183 21.90 -6.05 2.68
CA PRO A 183 21.94 -7.44 2.23
C PRO A 183 21.41 -7.70 0.81
N ASN A 184 20.49 -6.87 0.30
CA ASN A 184 19.98 -6.99 -1.07
C ASN A 184 20.92 -6.36 -2.11
N CYS A 185 21.82 -5.45 -1.71
CA CYS A 185 22.55 -4.60 -2.67
C CYS A 185 24.02 -4.31 -2.29
N HIS A 186 24.63 -5.07 -1.38
CA HIS A 186 25.95 -4.75 -0.80
C HIS A 186 27.09 -4.67 -1.82
N SER A 187 26.96 -5.28 -3.00
CA SER A 187 27.91 -5.17 -4.11
C SER A 187 27.57 -4.09 -5.15
N LEU A 188 26.42 -3.43 -5.03
CA LEU A 188 25.91 -2.42 -5.96
C LEU A 188 25.91 -1.02 -5.34
N PHE A 189 25.37 -0.87 -4.13
CA PHE A 189 25.27 0.40 -3.40
C PHE A 189 26.04 0.36 -2.07
N GLY A 190 27.05 -0.52 -2.01
CA GLY A 190 27.85 -0.74 -0.83
C GLY A 190 29.31 -1.02 -1.14
N TRP A 191 30.14 -0.90 -0.12
CA TRP A 191 31.56 -1.23 -0.19
C TRP A 191 32.09 -1.69 1.17
N HIS A 192 33.06 -2.61 1.18
CA HIS A 192 33.65 -3.16 2.41
C HIS A 192 35.14 -2.84 2.49
N ASP A 193 35.55 -2.17 3.58
CA ASP A 193 36.93 -1.92 3.94
C ASP A 193 37.41 -2.95 4.97
N ALA A 194 38.22 -3.90 4.53
CA ALA A 194 38.74 -4.97 5.37
C ALA A 194 39.94 -4.53 6.26
N ASP A 195 40.49 -3.33 6.05
CA ASP A 195 41.72 -2.88 6.73
C ASP A 195 41.49 -2.48 8.19
N TYR A 196 40.25 -2.14 8.57
CA TYR A 196 39.90 -1.61 9.89
C TYR A 196 39.06 -2.57 10.73
N GLN A 197 39.67 -3.66 11.20
CA GLN A 197 39.00 -4.66 12.06
C GLN A 197 39.21 -4.36 13.55
N ALA A 198 40.44 -4.03 13.96
CA ALA A 198 40.76 -3.88 15.38
C ALA A 198 40.43 -2.48 15.95
N ALA A 199 40.67 -1.44 15.14
CA ALA A 199 40.48 -0.05 15.51
C ALA A 199 40.32 0.81 14.26
N VAL A 200 39.60 1.93 14.42
CA VAL A 200 39.42 2.95 13.38
C VAL A 200 40.13 4.22 13.84
N PRO A 201 41.05 4.81 13.05
CA PRO A 201 41.75 6.03 13.46
C PRO A 201 40.85 7.28 13.33
N ALA A 202 41.06 8.25 14.22
CA ALA A 202 40.48 9.59 14.07
C ALA A 202 40.98 10.24 12.76
N GLY A 203 40.08 10.92 12.06
CA GLY A 203 40.35 11.57 10.77
C GLY A 203 40.25 10.66 9.56
N LEU A 204 39.91 9.38 9.71
CA LEU A 204 39.53 8.54 8.57
C LEU A 204 38.30 9.14 7.89
N GLN A 205 38.38 9.34 6.59
CA GLN A 205 37.29 9.90 5.78
C GLN A 205 37.05 9.06 4.53
N TYR A 206 35.77 8.91 4.17
CA TYR A 206 35.34 8.33 2.91
C TYR A 206 34.55 9.35 2.10
N ASP A 207 34.93 9.52 0.84
CA ASP A 207 34.14 10.24 -0.16
C ASP A 207 33.55 9.22 -1.14
N VAL A 208 32.26 9.32 -1.44
CA VAL A 208 31.55 8.47 -2.41
C VAL A 208 30.97 9.37 -3.49
N LEU A 209 31.35 9.13 -4.74
CA LEU A 209 30.87 9.89 -5.91
C LEU A 209 30.20 8.94 -6.91
N GLY A 210 28.91 9.15 -7.19
CA GLY A 210 28.11 8.31 -8.08
C GLY A 210 27.77 9.00 -9.41
N TRP A 211 27.92 8.32 -10.54
CA TRP A 211 27.51 8.84 -11.85
C TRP A 211 26.99 7.76 -12.79
N TYR A 212 26.39 8.19 -13.90
CA TYR A 212 25.95 7.31 -14.98
C TYR A 212 27.09 7.13 -15.97
N GLN A 213 27.46 5.89 -16.26
CA GLN A 213 28.45 5.64 -17.32
C GLN A 213 27.97 6.13 -18.70
N ARG A 214 26.66 6.03 -18.95
CA ARG A 214 26.05 6.41 -20.23
C ARG A 214 25.11 7.60 -20.02
N ALA A 215 25.28 8.65 -20.81
CA ALA A 215 24.51 9.89 -20.67
C ALA A 215 23.01 9.68 -20.90
N GLU A 216 22.62 8.77 -21.80
CA GLU A 216 21.21 8.47 -22.08
C GLU A 216 20.45 7.81 -20.92
N GLN A 217 21.17 7.29 -19.92
CA GLN A 217 20.59 6.74 -18.69
C GLN A 217 20.51 7.78 -17.57
N ASP A 218 21.14 8.95 -17.75
CA ASP A 218 21.16 10.00 -16.73
C ASP A 218 19.76 10.56 -16.51
N TYR A 219 19.29 10.50 -15.27
CA TYR A 219 18.00 11.04 -14.86
C TYR A 219 17.81 12.50 -15.28
N LEU A 220 18.88 13.30 -15.26
CA LEU A 220 18.82 14.70 -15.65
C LEU A 220 18.51 14.88 -17.15
N GLN A 221 18.97 13.97 -18.02
CA GLN A 221 18.64 14.00 -19.45
C GLN A 221 17.15 13.72 -19.71
N ARG A 222 16.53 12.86 -18.88
CA ARG A 222 15.08 12.62 -18.94
C ARG A 222 14.28 13.89 -18.63
N LEU A 223 14.66 14.59 -17.56
CA LEU A 223 14.02 15.87 -17.18
C LEU A 223 14.19 16.94 -18.26
N LEU A 224 15.35 16.98 -18.92
CA LEU A 224 15.67 17.96 -19.95
C LEU A 224 14.98 17.74 -21.30
N THR A 225 14.55 16.52 -21.60
CA THR A 225 13.83 16.20 -22.85
C THR A 225 12.47 16.94 -22.93
N GLU A 226 11.96 17.39 -21.77
CA GLU A 226 10.66 18.06 -21.62
C GLU A 226 10.79 19.60 -21.52
N ALA A 227 12.01 20.18 -21.58
CA ALA A 227 12.27 21.54 -21.10
C ALA A 227 12.95 22.48 -22.11
N ASN A 228 12.65 23.78 -21.96
CA ASN A 228 13.53 24.88 -22.37
C ASN A 228 14.37 25.38 -21.15
N PRO A 229 15.45 26.17 -21.34
CA PRO A 229 16.31 26.63 -20.24
C PRO A 229 15.58 27.44 -19.14
N GLU A 230 14.52 28.16 -19.51
CA GLU A 230 13.72 28.98 -18.58
C GLU A 230 12.86 28.13 -17.62
N GLU A 231 12.55 26.88 -17.99
CA GLU A 231 11.71 25.95 -17.21
C GLU A 231 12.51 24.96 -16.34
N PHE A 232 13.83 24.89 -16.52
CA PHE A 232 14.69 23.90 -15.86
C PHE A 232 14.55 23.89 -14.33
N ALA A 233 14.57 25.07 -13.71
CA ALA A 233 14.44 25.19 -12.25
C ALA A 233 13.08 24.69 -11.75
N GLN A 234 12.00 24.98 -12.49
CA GLN A 234 10.65 24.53 -12.13
C GLN A 234 10.50 23.02 -12.27
N ILE A 235 11.12 22.42 -13.29
CA ILE A 235 11.12 20.97 -13.50
C ILE A 235 11.91 20.25 -12.41
N LEU A 236 13.10 20.76 -12.04
CA LEU A 236 13.87 20.21 -10.92
C LEU A 236 13.08 20.21 -9.61
N GLN A 237 12.39 21.32 -9.31
CA GLN A 237 11.59 21.43 -8.09
C GLN A 237 10.36 20.53 -8.12
N SER A 238 9.60 20.52 -9.22
CA SER A 238 8.33 19.78 -9.31
C SER A 238 8.49 18.28 -9.52
N GLN A 239 9.50 17.84 -10.28
CA GLN A 239 9.71 16.42 -10.60
C GLN A 239 10.75 15.73 -9.71
N ALA A 240 11.74 16.46 -9.18
CA ALA A 240 12.81 15.88 -8.36
C ALA A 240 12.87 16.42 -6.92
N ALA A 241 12.08 17.44 -6.58
CA ALA A 241 12.17 18.16 -5.31
C ALA A 241 13.60 18.68 -5.03
N TRP A 242 14.32 19.11 -6.07
CA TRP A 242 15.68 19.65 -5.96
C TRP A 242 15.69 21.16 -6.20
N GLU A 243 16.61 21.84 -5.52
CA GLU A 243 16.86 23.28 -5.67
C GLU A 243 18.31 23.51 -6.09
N LEU A 244 18.51 24.28 -7.16
CA LEU A 244 19.81 24.78 -7.57
C LEU A 244 19.78 26.31 -7.57
N PRO A 245 20.56 26.99 -6.70
CA PRO A 245 20.66 28.44 -6.72
C PRO A 245 21.30 28.96 -8.01
N ASP A 246 20.84 30.13 -8.48
CA ASP A 246 21.41 30.87 -9.62
C ASP A 246 21.47 30.05 -10.94
N VAL A 247 20.29 29.63 -11.42
CA VAL A 247 20.14 28.98 -12.74
C VAL A 247 20.24 30.03 -13.85
N ASP A 248 21.32 29.95 -14.62
CA ASP A 248 21.56 30.77 -15.82
C ASP A 248 21.41 29.91 -17.11
N ASP A 249 21.64 30.51 -18.29
CA ASP A 249 21.58 29.82 -19.60
C ASP A 249 22.55 28.62 -19.73
N ASP A 250 23.54 28.49 -18.84
CA ASP A 250 24.51 27.40 -18.77
C ASP A 250 24.11 26.39 -17.66
N PHE A 251 22.93 25.78 -17.78
CA PHE A 251 22.41 24.83 -16.79
C PHE A 251 23.09 23.45 -16.91
N PRO A 252 23.17 22.68 -15.80
CA PRO A 252 23.84 21.39 -15.82
C PRO A 252 23.08 20.32 -16.62
N THR A 253 23.81 19.43 -17.28
CA THR A 253 23.26 18.37 -18.14
C THR A 253 23.67 16.96 -17.73
N GLN A 254 24.55 16.84 -16.74
CA GLN A 254 24.96 15.56 -16.17
C GLN A 254 24.90 15.62 -14.65
N LEU A 255 24.63 14.48 -14.03
CA LEU A 255 24.46 14.36 -12.59
C LEU A 255 25.63 13.61 -11.93
N ILE A 256 26.08 14.12 -10.77
CA ILE A 256 26.93 13.40 -9.83
C ILE A 256 26.25 13.38 -8.46
N CYS A 257 26.02 12.19 -7.93
CA CYS A 257 25.69 12.00 -6.52
C CYS A 257 26.96 12.09 -5.66
N TYR A 258 26.91 12.71 -4.49
CA TYR A 258 28.08 12.76 -3.61
C TYR A 258 27.74 12.59 -2.12
N ALA A 259 28.65 11.98 -1.38
CA ALA A 259 28.64 11.98 0.08
C ALA A 259 30.05 11.91 0.66
N ARG A 260 30.19 12.42 1.88
CA ARG A 260 31.41 12.39 2.69
C ARG A 260 31.08 11.97 4.12
N LEU A 261 31.82 11.00 4.63
CA LEU A 261 31.71 10.51 6.00
C LEU A 261 33.07 10.55 6.70
N THR A 262 33.13 11.17 7.88
CA THR A 262 34.38 11.32 8.65
C THR A 262 34.26 10.69 10.05
N PHE A 263 35.27 9.92 10.43
CA PHE A 263 35.45 9.38 11.79
C PHE A 263 36.19 10.40 12.65
N VAL A 264 35.44 11.26 13.36
CA VAL A 264 36.02 12.38 14.15
C VAL A 264 36.84 11.95 15.37
N ARG A 265 36.66 10.71 15.85
CA ARG A 265 37.40 10.12 16.97
C ARG A 265 37.88 8.73 16.61
N SER A 266 38.91 8.26 17.31
CA SER A 266 39.33 6.87 17.18
C SER A 266 38.29 5.93 17.80
N LEU A 267 38.07 4.79 17.15
CA LEU A 267 37.19 3.72 17.61
C LEU A 267 38.00 2.47 17.92
N SER A 268 37.50 1.70 18.87
CA SER A 268 38.00 0.39 19.27
C SER A 268 36.86 -0.64 19.16
N ALA A 269 37.16 -1.93 19.35
CA ALA A 269 36.14 -2.98 19.30
C ALA A 269 34.92 -2.76 20.22
N THR A 270 35.06 -2.04 21.35
CA THR A 270 33.95 -1.73 22.26
C THR A 270 33.01 -0.63 21.77
N ASP A 271 33.43 0.14 20.76
CA ASP A 271 32.61 1.20 20.15
C ASP A 271 31.67 0.67 19.05
N ALA A 272 31.85 -0.58 18.63
CA ALA A 272 31.04 -1.19 17.58
C ALA A 272 29.59 -1.39 18.04
N PRO A 273 28.58 -1.04 17.23
CA PRO A 273 27.19 -1.33 17.57
C PRO A 273 26.96 -2.84 17.63
N PRO A 274 26.10 -3.32 18.56
CA PRO A 274 25.71 -4.71 18.55
C PRO A 274 24.81 -5.00 17.35
N VAL A 275 25.06 -6.11 16.65
CA VAL A 275 24.21 -6.56 15.54
C VAL A 275 22.83 -7.03 16.03
N GLN A 276 22.77 -7.57 17.24
CA GLN A 276 21.53 -7.85 17.96
C GLN A 276 21.40 -6.91 19.15
N ARG A 277 20.46 -5.97 19.05
CA ARG A 277 20.20 -4.98 20.11
C ARG A 277 19.30 -5.60 21.17
N SER A 278 19.68 -5.38 22.42
CA SER A 278 18.75 -5.61 23.54
C SER A 278 17.71 -4.49 23.55
N GLN A 279 16.47 -4.83 23.85
CA GLN A 279 15.41 -3.83 23.95
C GLN A 279 15.71 -2.82 25.07
N PRO A 280 15.50 -1.51 24.84
CA PRO A 280 15.61 -0.52 25.88
C PRO A 280 14.41 -0.62 26.83
N PRO A 281 14.61 -0.37 28.15
CA PRO A 281 13.56 -0.52 29.16
C PRO A 281 12.34 0.39 28.98
N GLU A 282 12.44 1.41 28.11
CA GLU A 282 11.38 2.41 27.90
C GLU A 282 10.53 2.17 26.63
N LEU A 283 10.85 1.17 25.81
CA LEU A 283 10.07 0.88 24.60
C LEU A 283 8.66 0.39 24.99
N ARG A 284 7.62 1.04 24.45
CA ARG A 284 6.22 0.70 24.70
C ARG A 284 5.52 0.28 23.42
N ILE A 285 4.61 -0.68 23.51
CA ILE A 285 3.86 -1.23 22.39
C ILE A 285 2.37 -1.00 22.60
N ALA A 286 1.70 -0.37 21.63
CA ALA A 286 0.26 -0.16 21.61
C ALA A 286 -0.35 -0.84 20.38
N VAL A 287 -1.64 -1.18 20.43
CA VAL A 287 -2.32 -1.85 19.30
C VAL A 287 -3.67 -1.21 19.04
N GLY A 288 -3.98 -0.93 17.78
CA GLY A 288 -5.25 -0.35 17.33
C GLY A 288 -5.68 -0.91 15.97
N ASN A 289 -6.87 -0.57 15.49
CA ASN A 289 -7.27 -0.88 14.10
C ASN A 289 -6.61 0.08 13.11
N THR A 290 -6.17 1.24 13.57
CA THR A 290 -5.43 2.23 12.80
C THR A 290 -4.21 2.72 13.57
N GLY A 291 -3.26 3.37 12.88
CA GLY A 291 -2.10 3.97 13.53
C GLY A 291 -2.45 5.11 14.49
N THR A 292 -3.48 5.90 14.16
CA THR A 292 -3.95 6.98 15.02
C THR A 292 -4.67 6.44 16.25
N GLU A 293 -5.47 5.38 16.12
CA GLU A 293 -6.15 4.73 17.26
C GLU A 293 -5.12 4.13 18.24
N ALA A 294 -4.09 3.44 17.72
CA ALA A 294 -3.01 2.91 18.54
C ALA A 294 -2.23 4.02 19.27
N LEU A 295 -1.99 5.15 18.59
CA LEU A 295 -1.34 6.33 19.17
C LEU A 295 -2.22 7.00 20.24
N ALA A 296 -3.52 7.14 20.00
CA ALA A 296 -4.46 7.66 20.97
C ALA A 296 -4.50 6.79 22.24
N ALA A 297 -4.55 5.47 22.10
CA ALA A 297 -4.49 4.52 23.21
C ALA A 297 -3.20 4.66 24.04
N HIS A 298 -2.06 4.81 23.37
CA HIS A 298 -0.77 5.04 24.04
C HIS A 298 -0.76 6.35 24.83
N LEU A 299 -1.16 7.46 24.20
CA LEU A 299 -1.19 8.78 24.84
C LEU A 299 -2.15 8.80 26.03
N ALA A 300 -3.34 8.23 25.85
CA ALA A 300 -4.34 8.08 26.91
C ALA A 300 -3.80 7.32 28.12
N ALA A 301 -3.17 6.15 27.90
CA ALA A 301 -2.56 5.37 28.97
C ALA A 301 -1.44 6.14 29.70
N ARG A 302 -0.64 6.93 28.95
CA ARG A 302 0.45 7.74 29.50
C ARG A 302 -0.08 8.93 30.34
N ILE A 303 -1.12 9.61 29.88
CA ILE A 303 -1.70 10.81 30.52
C ILE A 303 -2.57 10.43 31.73
N ALA A 304 -3.34 9.34 31.62
CA ALA A 304 -4.24 8.89 32.67
C ALA A 304 -3.52 8.36 33.92
N ALA A 305 -2.22 8.05 33.82
CA ALA A 305 -1.37 7.62 34.92
C ALA A 305 -1.94 6.41 35.72
N GLY A 306 -2.56 5.46 35.01
CA GLY A 306 -3.13 4.24 35.59
C GLY A 306 -4.62 4.28 35.94
N ASP A 307 -5.33 5.37 35.61
CA ASP A 307 -6.81 5.43 35.70
C ASP A 307 -7.46 4.97 34.37
N ASP A 308 -7.95 3.73 34.34
CA ASP A 308 -8.58 3.13 33.14
C ASP A 308 -9.84 3.86 32.67
N ARG A 309 -10.55 4.55 33.55
CA ARG A 309 -11.74 5.31 33.17
C ARG A 309 -11.32 6.61 32.49
N ARG A 310 -10.33 7.29 33.05
CA ARG A 310 -9.76 8.51 32.45
C ARG A 310 -9.05 8.19 31.13
N ALA A 311 -8.34 7.07 31.02
CA ALA A 311 -7.70 6.65 29.78
C ALA A 311 -8.73 6.51 28.64
N ARG A 312 -9.83 5.80 28.87
CA ARG A 312 -10.93 5.68 27.89
C ARG A 312 -11.48 7.03 27.45
N GLN A 313 -11.70 7.94 28.41
CA GLN A 313 -12.18 9.30 28.10
C GLN A 313 -11.19 10.10 27.25
N ILE A 314 -9.89 9.97 27.50
CA ILE A 314 -8.85 10.66 26.72
C ILE A 314 -8.75 10.07 25.31
N GLU A 315 -8.79 8.74 25.19
CA GLU A 315 -8.81 8.06 23.89
C GLU A 315 -10.00 8.53 23.04
N ASP A 316 -11.21 8.57 23.61
CA ASP A 316 -12.42 9.03 22.92
C ASP A 316 -12.29 10.49 22.46
N LYS A 317 -11.69 11.37 23.28
CA LYS A 317 -11.44 12.78 22.89
C LYS A 317 -10.46 12.87 21.72
N LEU A 318 -9.36 12.10 21.74
CA LEU A 318 -8.35 12.11 20.69
C LEU A 318 -8.89 11.57 19.36
N GLU A 319 -9.66 10.48 19.41
CA GLU A 319 -10.30 9.90 18.22
C GLU A 319 -11.39 10.83 17.65
N ALA A 320 -12.15 11.52 18.50
CA ALA A 320 -13.15 12.50 18.06
C ALA A 320 -12.53 13.67 17.27
N ILE A 321 -11.38 14.20 17.70
CA ILE A 321 -10.64 15.24 16.97
C ILE A 321 -10.19 14.72 15.61
N GLY A 322 -9.80 13.44 15.56
CA GLY A 322 -9.49 12.72 14.34
C GLY A 322 -10.57 12.80 13.26
N ALA A 323 -11.84 12.97 13.66
CA ALA A 323 -13.02 12.90 12.81
C ALA A 323 -13.90 14.17 12.84
N MET A 324 -13.37 15.30 13.28
CA MET A 324 -14.15 16.51 13.54
C MET A 324 -14.95 17.01 12.32
N GLU A 325 -14.38 17.01 11.11
CA GLU A 325 -15.08 17.42 9.88
C GLU A 325 -16.35 16.60 9.61
N GLN A 326 -16.35 15.32 9.99
CA GLN A 326 -17.48 14.41 9.81
C GLN A 326 -18.52 14.58 10.94
N LEU A 327 -18.05 14.92 12.14
CA LEU A 327 -18.90 15.06 13.34
C LEU A 327 -19.56 16.45 13.45
N GLU A 328 -18.97 17.50 12.88
CA GLU A 328 -19.53 18.87 12.88
C GLU A 328 -20.90 18.96 12.19
N GLN A 329 -21.20 18.04 11.27
CA GLN A 329 -22.48 17.99 10.56
C GLN A 329 -23.63 17.39 11.41
N ASN A 330 -23.31 16.70 12.52
CA ASN A 330 -24.26 15.87 13.29
C ASN A 330 -24.25 16.17 14.81
N VAL A 331 -24.51 17.43 15.19
CA VAL A 331 -24.36 17.95 16.56
C VAL A 331 -25.25 17.28 17.63
N LEU A 332 -26.41 16.73 17.26
CA LEU A 332 -27.39 16.18 18.22
C LEU A 332 -27.10 14.72 18.64
N ASP A 333 -26.32 13.97 17.86
CA ASP A 333 -26.10 12.52 18.03
C ASP A 333 -24.61 12.16 18.07
N PHE A 334 -23.79 13.03 18.66
CA PHE A 334 -22.33 12.92 18.63
C PHE A 334 -21.79 11.57 19.14
N GLY A 335 -22.31 11.06 20.27
CA GLY A 335 -21.85 9.81 20.88
C GLY A 335 -22.06 8.58 19.98
N PRO A 336 -23.29 8.31 19.52
CA PRO A 336 -23.56 7.25 18.55
C PRO A 336 -22.74 7.38 17.26
N HIS A 337 -22.60 8.58 16.70
CA HIS A 337 -21.79 8.80 15.49
C HIS A 337 -20.31 8.52 15.72
N LEU A 338 -19.76 8.87 16.89
CA LEU A 338 -18.37 8.54 17.22
C LEU A 338 -18.17 7.01 17.25
N LYS A 339 -19.12 6.26 17.82
CA LYS A 339 -19.07 4.78 17.83
C LYS A 339 -19.16 4.20 16.42
N GLU A 340 -20.08 4.70 15.58
CA GLU A 340 -20.20 4.29 14.18
C GLU A 340 -18.90 4.57 13.41
N MET A 341 -18.31 5.74 13.63
CA MET A 341 -17.06 6.16 12.97
C MET A 341 -15.91 5.23 13.40
N ARG A 342 -15.74 4.96 14.71
CA ARG A 342 -14.77 3.97 15.20
C ARG A 342 -14.97 2.58 14.59
N HIS A 343 -16.22 2.12 14.50
CA HIS A 343 -16.53 0.86 13.85
C HIS A 343 -16.13 0.87 12.36
N SER A 344 -16.50 1.92 11.62
CA SER A 344 -16.18 2.08 10.20
C SER A 344 -14.68 2.19 9.93
N ASN A 345 -13.91 2.83 10.82
CA ASN A 345 -12.45 2.87 10.79
C ASN A 345 -11.82 1.49 10.98
N GLY A 346 -12.56 0.51 11.51
CA GLY A 346 -12.16 -0.90 11.51
C GLY A 346 -12.15 -1.54 10.12
N PHE A 347 -12.57 -0.84 9.07
CA PHE A 347 -12.66 -1.35 7.70
C PHE A 347 -11.98 -0.42 6.69
N ARG A 348 -11.56 -1.00 5.57
CA ARG A 348 -11.19 -0.29 4.35
C ARG A 348 -12.20 -0.57 3.26
N ALA A 349 -12.46 0.44 2.43
CA ALA A 349 -13.34 0.29 1.30
C ALA A 349 -12.60 -0.34 0.10
N VAL A 350 -13.22 -1.33 -0.53
CA VAL A 350 -12.74 -2.00 -1.74
C VAL A 350 -13.67 -1.62 -2.90
N PRO A 351 -13.14 -1.14 -4.04
CA PRO A 351 -13.95 -0.78 -5.20
C PRO A 351 -14.83 -1.95 -5.69
N ALA A 352 -16.01 -1.64 -6.24
CA ALA A 352 -17.03 -2.63 -6.60
C ALA A 352 -17.60 -2.42 -8.01
N GLY A 353 -16.76 -1.95 -8.94
CA GLY A 353 -17.17 -1.61 -10.31
C GLY A 353 -17.82 -0.23 -10.46
N LEU A 354 -18.56 -0.04 -11.55
CA LEU A 354 -19.14 1.24 -11.95
C LEU A 354 -20.66 1.22 -11.92
N ARG A 355 -21.26 2.39 -11.68
CA ARG A 355 -22.68 2.65 -11.85
C ARG A 355 -22.88 3.92 -12.65
N TRP A 356 -23.69 3.84 -13.68
CA TRP A 356 -24.02 4.98 -14.54
C TRP A 356 -25.16 5.81 -13.96
N THR A 357 -25.06 7.12 -14.13
CA THR A 357 -26.09 8.10 -13.78
C THR A 357 -26.19 9.19 -14.84
N ILE A 358 -27.32 9.88 -14.89
CA ILE A 358 -27.52 11.07 -15.71
C ILE A 358 -27.61 12.25 -14.74
N ARG A 359 -26.74 13.26 -14.91
CA ARG A 359 -26.76 14.48 -14.10
C ARG A 359 -26.71 15.71 -14.99
N GLN A 360 -27.29 16.82 -14.52
CA GLN A 360 -27.07 18.12 -15.15
C GLN A 360 -25.62 18.55 -14.95
N GLU A 361 -25.01 19.08 -16.01
CA GLU A 361 -23.69 19.67 -15.97
C GLU A 361 -23.72 20.88 -15.03
N SER A 362 -23.05 20.78 -13.88
CA SER A 362 -23.02 21.84 -12.88
C SER A 362 -21.57 22.26 -12.65
N ASN A 363 -21.19 23.44 -13.15
CA ASN A 363 -19.97 24.10 -12.68
C ASN A 363 -20.16 24.48 -11.22
N ALA A 364 -19.40 23.86 -10.32
CA ALA A 364 -19.44 24.14 -8.88
C ALA A 364 -19.21 25.64 -8.57
N ALA A 365 -18.45 26.35 -9.43
CA ALA A 365 -18.21 27.78 -9.32
C ALA A 365 -19.39 28.69 -9.75
N GLU A 366 -20.27 28.24 -10.66
CA GLU A 366 -21.39 29.05 -11.18
C GLU A 366 -22.68 28.89 -10.33
N ASN A 367 -22.81 27.77 -9.62
CA ASN A 367 -23.99 27.45 -8.82
C ASN A 367 -24.24 28.40 -7.63
N ALA A 368 -23.20 28.99 -7.03
CA ALA A 368 -23.37 29.93 -5.92
C ALA A 368 -24.11 31.21 -6.36
N ALA A 369 -23.90 31.65 -7.60
CA ALA A 369 -24.56 32.82 -8.17
C ALA A 369 -25.97 32.48 -8.72
N ALA A 370 -26.12 31.33 -9.38
CA ALA A 370 -27.39 30.92 -10.00
C ALA A 370 -28.47 30.52 -8.98
N ILE A 371 -28.11 29.85 -7.87
CA ILE A 371 -29.07 29.47 -6.80
C ILE A 371 -29.62 30.73 -6.09
N THR A 372 -28.78 31.76 -5.96
CA THR A 372 -29.15 33.04 -5.36
C THR A 372 -30.12 33.84 -6.26
N GLN A 373 -29.93 33.78 -7.59
CA GLN A 373 -30.81 34.44 -8.55
C GLN A 373 -32.13 33.65 -8.80
N ALA A 374 -32.10 32.32 -8.76
CA ALA A 374 -33.29 31.48 -8.96
C ALA A 374 -34.29 31.54 -7.79
N ARG A 375 -33.83 31.78 -6.54
CA ARG A 375 -34.72 31.99 -5.38
C ARG A 375 -35.54 33.28 -5.44
N LEU A 376 -35.19 34.22 -6.32
CA LEU A 376 -35.82 35.55 -6.42
C LEU A 376 -36.77 35.71 -7.61
N ALA A 377 -36.88 34.71 -8.51
CA ALA A 377 -37.77 34.78 -9.66
C ALA A 377 -39.15 34.13 -9.38
N PRO A 378 -40.28 34.82 -9.61
CA PRO A 378 -41.59 34.23 -9.43
C PRO A 378 -41.82 33.12 -10.48
N SER A 379 -42.17 31.93 -10.00
CA SER A 379 -42.36 30.73 -10.83
C SER A 379 -43.57 30.86 -11.76
N THR A 380 -43.36 31.26 -13.01
CA THR A 380 -44.34 31.07 -14.10
C THR A 380 -44.32 29.60 -14.53
N ARG A 381 -45.18 28.79 -13.90
CA ARG A 381 -45.44 27.41 -14.30
C ARG A 381 -46.08 27.39 -15.69
N VAL A 382 -45.30 27.15 -16.75
CA VAL A 382 -45.82 26.79 -18.07
C VAL A 382 -46.36 25.35 -17.99
N ARG A 383 -47.68 25.24 -17.78
CA ARG A 383 -48.43 23.98 -17.62
C ARG A 383 -48.66 23.20 -18.93
N GLY A 384 -48.04 23.59 -20.05
CA GLY A 384 -48.31 23.02 -21.39
C GLY A 384 -47.26 22.06 -21.96
N ARG A 385 -46.07 21.91 -21.34
CA ARG A 385 -44.93 21.15 -21.93
C ARG A 385 -44.59 19.83 -21.22
N ARG A 386 -45.39 19.41 -20.23
CA ARG A 386 -45.10 18.22 -19.40
C ARG A 386 -45.30 16.90 -20.15
N VAL A 387 -46.28 16.80 -21.05
CA VAL A 387 -46.65 15.51 -21.66
C VAL A 387 -45.57 14.99 -22.64
N SER A 388 -44.81 15.86 -23.31
CA SER A 388 -43.71 15.42 -24.21
C SER A 388 -42.40 15.13 -23.49
N ARG A 389 -42.08 15.85 -22.40
CA ARG A 389 -40.89 15.53 -21.59
C ARG A 389 -41.07 14.27 -20.75
N GLN A 390 -42.29 13.97 -20.29
CA GLN A 390 -42.54 12.82 -19.41
C GLN A 390 -42.33 11.47 -20.14
N VAL A 391 -42.74 11.33 -21.41
CA VAL A 391 -42.50 10.12 -22.22
C VAL A 391 -41.00 9.92 -22.53
N VAL A 392 -40.27 10.99 -22.88
CA VAL A 392 -38.83 10.91 -23.20
C VAL A 392 -37.98 10.63 -21.94
N TRP A 393 -38.41 11.09 -20.77
CA TRP A 393 -37.75 10.73 -19.50
C TRP A 393 -37.91 9.25 -19.13
N THR A 394 -39.05 8.63 -19.48
CA THR A 394 -39.25 7.18 -19.29
C THR A 394 -38.26 6.37 -20.14
N ASP A 395 -38.04 6.75 -21.41
CA ASP A 395 -37.09 6.08 -22.30
C ASP A 395 -35.64 6.18 -21.77
N LEU A 396 -35.24 7.37 -21.28
CA LEU A 396 -33.94 7.58 -20.64
C LEU A 396 -33.78 6.72 -19.37
N ALA A 397 -34.82 6.62 -18.54
CA ALA A 397 -34.79 5.83 -17.32
C ALA A 397 -34.70 4.32 -17.59
N GLN A 398 -35.43 3.82 -18.59
CA GLN A 398 -35.35 2.43 -19.02
C GLN A 398 -33.97 2.10 -19.61
N ALA A 399 -33.44 2.95 -20.49
CA ALA A 399 -32.11 2.77 -21.06
C ALA A 399 -31.00 2.84 -19.99
N LEU A 400 -31.10 3.76 -19.02
CA LEU A 400 -30.18 3.84 -17.88
C LEU A 400 -30.27 2.60 -16.97
N THR A 401 -31.47 2.05 -16.78
CA THR A 401 -31.68 0.82 -16.02
C THR A 401 -31.02 -0.37 -16.73
N LEU A 402 -31.26 -0.51 -18.03
CA LEU A 402 -30.64 -1.54 -18.86
C LEU A 402 -29.11 -1.42 -18.86
N LEU A 403 -28.58 -0.20 -19.02
CA LEU A 403 -27.14 0.07 -18.95
C LEU A 403 -26.56 -0.38 -17.62
N ASN A 404 -27.17 -0.01 -16.49
CA ASN A 404 -26.69 -0.41 -15.17
C ASN A 404 -26.79 -1.93 -14.94
N GLN A 405 -27.80 -2.61 -15.48
CA GLN A 405 -27.89 -4.07 -15.46
C GLN A 405 -26.76 -4.72 -16.26
N ARG A 406 -26.45 -4.19 -17.45
CA ARG A 406 -25.34 -4.67 -18.30
C ARG A 406 -23.98 -4.39 -17.66
N GLN A 407 -23.80 -3.22 -17.06
CA GLN A 407 -22.59 -2.86 -16.31
C GLN A 407 -22.38 -3.82 -15.13
N ALA A 408 -23.41 -4.07 -14.32
CA ALA A 408 -23.32 -4.99 -13.20
C ALA A 408 -23.01 -6.44 -13.63
N ALA A 409 -23.57 -6.89 -14.76
CA ALA A 409 -23.25 -8.21 -15.32
C ALA A 409 -21.80 -8.30 -15.82
N TYR A 410 -21.31 -7.25 -16.47
CA TYR A 410 -19.92 -7.17 -16.93
C TYR A 410 -18.93 -7.10 -15.75
N ASP A 411 -19.19 -6.25 -14.76
CA ASP A 411 -18.35 -6.12 -13.55
C ASP A 411 -18.28 -7.45 -12.79
N ARG A 412 -19.42 -8.13 -12.60
CA ARG A 412 -19.45 -9.47 -11.99
C ARG A 412 -18.62 -10.48 -12.80
N ALA A 413 -18.76 -10.48 -14.12
CA ALA A 413 -18.02 -11.41 -14.97
C ALA A 413 -16.50 -11.12 -14.96
N GLN A 414 -16.09 -9.86 -14.77
CA GLN A 414 -14.69 -9.49 -14.55
C GLN A 414 -14.19 -9.97 -13.17
N GLU A 415 -14.99 -9.79 -12.11
CA GLU A 415 -14.68 -10.30 -10.77
C GLU A 415 -14.55 -11.83 -10.76
N GLU A 416 -15.48 -12.55 -11.40
CA GLU A 416 -15.45 -14.02 -11.56
C GLU A 416 -14.24 -14.49 -12.38
N LEU A 417 -13.89 -13.77 -13.45
CA LEU A 417 -12.71 -14.07 -14.26
C LEU A 417 -11.41 -13.86 -13.48
N ALA A 418 -11.32 -12.78 -12.70
CA ALA A 418 -10.19 -12.53 -11.82
C ALA A 418 -10.04 -13.64 -10.77
N ALA A 419 -11.14 -14.01 -10.10
CA ALA A 419 -11.14 -15.11 -9.13
C ALA A 419 -10.71 -16.45 -9.75
N ALA A 420 -11.20 -16.76 -10.96
CA ALA A 420 -10.83 -17.98 -11.68
C ALA A 420 -9.35 -17.99 -12.10
N ARG A 421 -8.78 -16.83 -12.45
CA ARG A 421 -7.33 -16.69 -12.71
C ARG A 421 -6.50 -16.90 -11.44
N THR A 422 -6.91 -16.33 -10.31
CA THR A 422 -6.26 -16.57 -9.02
C THR A 422 -6.33 -18.05 -8.62
N GLN A 423 -7.47 -18.70 -8.84
CA GLN A 423 -7.61 -20.15 -8.60
C GLN A 423 -6.68 -20.95 -9.50
N LEU A 424 -6.60 -20.61 -10.80
CA LEU A 424 -5.69 -21.27 -11.73
C LEU A 424 -4.22 -21.11 -11.30
N PHE A 425 -3.82 -19.94 -10.78
CA PHE A 425 -2.50 -19.74 -10.21
C PHE A 425 -2.27 -20.63 -8.98
N ALA A 426 -3.24 -20.74 -8.08
CA ALA A 426 -3.14 -21.62 -6.91
C ALA A 426 -3.06 -23.11 -7.31
N ASP A 427 -3.75 -23.51 -8.38
CA ASP A 427 -3.69 -24.86 -8.92
C ASP A 427 -2.33 -25.12 -9.58
N TRP A 428 -1.78 -24.15 -10.32
CA TRP A 428 -0.41 -24.19 -10.84
C TRP A 428 0.63 -24.34 -9.73
N TYR A 429 0.50 -23.59 -8.65
CA TYR A 429 1.39 -23.68 -7.50
C TYR A 429 1.40 -25.11 -6.93
N LYS A 430 0.21 -25.69 -6.73
CA LYS A 430 0.08 -27.08 -6.25
C LYS A 430 0.63 -28.08 -7.25
N TYR A 431 0.43 -27.86 -8.55
CA TYR A 431 1.03 -28.67 -9.60
C TYR A 431 2.56 -28.69 -9.49
N MET A 432 3.21 -27.55 -9.26
CA MET A 432 4.66 -27.50 -9.08
C MET A 432 5.12 -28.28 -7.85
N LEU A 433 4.36 -28.26 -6.75
CA LEU A 433 4.64 -29.10 -5.58
C LEU A 433 4.45 -30.61 -5.87
N CYS A 434 3.52 -30.98 -6.75
CA CYS A 434 3.32 -32.38 -7.16
C CYS A 434 4.41 -32.84 -8.15
N ALA A 435 4.88 -31.95 -9.03
CA ALA A 435 5.93 -32.22 -10.00
C ALA A 435 7.31 -32.34 -9.34
N TYR A 436 7.54 -31.57 -8.28
CA TYR A 436 8.80 -31.55 -7.52
C TYR A 436 8.53 -31.74 -6.01
N PRO A 437 8.01 -32.92 -5.61
CA PRO A 437 7.64 -33.17 -4.23
C PRO A 437 8.89 -33.28 -3.33
N PRO A 438 8.80 -32.86 -2.05
CA PRO A 438 9.89 -33.08 -1.11
C PRO A 438 10.23 -34.56 -0.98
N ASP A 439 11.53 -34.90 -0.92
CA ASP A 439 12.03 -36.29 -0.86
C ASP A 439 11.37 -37.14 0.26
N ALA A 440 10.94 -36.51 1.35
CA ALA A 440 10.32 -37.19 2.51
C ALA A 440 8.81 -37.44 2.39
N ALA A 441 8.15 -36.89 1.36
CA ALA A 441 6.69 -36.86 1.23
C ALA A 441 6.20 -37.27 -0.18
N LEU A 442 7.02 -38.01 -0.94
CA LEU A 442 6.71 -38.44 -2.32
C LEU A 442 5.34 -39.10 -2.46
N ASP A 443 4.93 -39.93 -1.49
CA ASP A 443 3.67 -40.68 -1.53
C ASP A 443 2.44 -39.83 -1.11
N ASP A 444 2.64 -38.60 -0.63
CA ASP A 444 1.56 -37.74 -0.13
C ASP A 444 0.94 -36.84 -1.22
N TYR A 445 1.54 -36.79 -2.41
CA TYR A 445 1.09 -35.95 -3.52
C TYR A 445 0.33 -36.76 -4.59
N PRO A 446 -0.70 -36.16 -5.23
CA PRO A 446 -1.39 -36.78 -6.35
C PRO A 446 -0.47 -36.91 -7.58
N ASP A 447 -0.86 -37.79 -8.51
CA ASP A 447 -0.16 -37.97 -9.77
C ASP A 447 -0.13 -36.65 -10.59
N VAL A 448 1.06 -36.28 -11.06
CA VAL A 448 1.31 -35.00 -11.73
C VAL A 448 0.52 -34.86 -13.04
N ASP A 449 0.34 -35.96 -13.79
CA ASP A 449 -0.40 -35.94 -15.06
C ASP A 449 -1.91 -35.81 -14.82
N GLU A 450 -2.43 -36.40 -13.73
CA GLU A 450 -3.82 -36.18 -13.31
C GLU A 450 -4.08 -34.71 -12.95
N VAL A 451 -3.14 -34.06 -12.25
CA VAL A 451 -3.21 -32.63 -11.90
C VAL A 451 -3.11 -31.76 -13.15
N LYS A 452 -2.18 -32.05 -14.07
CA LYS A 452 -2.08 -31.37 -15.37
C LYS A 452 -3.39 -31.44 -16.15
N ALA A 453 -3.95 -32.64 -16.29
CA ALA A 453 -5.23 -32.85 -16.99
C ALA A 453 -6.40 -32.12 -16.32
N TRP A 454 -6.37 -31.95 -14.99
CA TRP A 454 -7.34 -31.12 -14.28
C TRP A 454 -7.21 -29.64 -14.65
N ILE A 455 -6.00 -29.10 -14.64
CA ILE A 455 -5.71 -27.70 -14.98
C ILE A 455 -6.07 -27.40 -16.44
N GLU A 456 -5.75 -28.29 -17.38
CA GLU A 456 -6.09 -28.13 -18.81
C GLU A 456 -7.60 -27.99 -19.04
N ARG A 457 -8.43 -28.74 -18.30
CA ARG A 457 -9.90 -28.57 -18.32
C ARG A 457 -10.33 -27.20 -17.78
N GLY A 458 -9.63 -26.71 -16.76
CA GLY A 458 -9.83 -25.37 -16.20
C GLY A 458 -9.49 -24.26 -17.20
N LEU A 459 -8.39 -24.39 -17.94
CA LEU A 459 -7.95 -23.44 -18.97
C LEU A 459 -9.02 -23.22 -20.04
N ALA A 460 -9.58 -24.30 -20.60
CA ALA A 460 -10.61 -24.20 -21.62
C ALA A 460 -11.88 -23.47 -21.11
N ARG A 461 -12.27 -23.72 -19.84
CA ARG A 461 -13.38 -23.01 -19.20
C ARG A 461 -13.08 -21.53 -19.04
N LEU A 462 -11.89 -21.18 -18.55
CA LEU A 462 -11.46 -19.80 -18.34
C LEU A 462 -11.40 -19.02 -19.65
N GLN A 463 -10.88 -19.62 -20.73
CA GLN A 463 -10.86 -19.02 -22.06
C GLN A 463 -12.29 -18.75 -22.58
N GLY A 464 -13.20 -19.71 -22.37
CA GLY A 464 -14.62 -19.54 -22.69
C GLY A 464 -15.27 -18.39 -21.91
N GLN A 465 -14.98 -18.28 -20.61
CA GLN A 465 -15.46 -17.16 -19.78
C GLN A 465 -14.87 -15.83 -20.25
N ALA A 466 -13.57 -15.76 -20.52
CA ALA A 466 -12.91 -14.55 -21.01
C ALA A 466 -13.52 -14.06 -22.34
N ALA A 467 -13.80 -14.97 -23.27
CA ALA A 467 -14.45 -14.65 -24.54
C ALA A 467 -15.89 -14.15 -24.37
N GLN A 468 -16.65 -14.73 -23.43
CA GLN A 468 -18.02 -14.29 -23.11
C GLN A 468 -18.05 -12.92 -22.42
N THR A 469 -17.06 -12.63 -21.56
CA THR A 469 -16.93 -11.33 -20.89
C THR A 469 -16.50 -10.25 -21.87
N GLY A 470 -15.46 -10.50 -22.66
CA GLY A 470 -14.87 -9.53 -23.58
C GLY A 470 -14.10 -8.40 -22.86
N THR A 471 -13.56 -7.46 -23.64
CA THR A 471 -12.84 -6.29 -23.12
C THR A 471 -13.50 -5.01 -23.62
N LEU A 472 -13.85 -4.11 -22.70
CA LEU A 472 -14.42 -2.79 -22.99
C LEU A 472 -13.34 -1.70 -22.95
N ARG A 473 -13.38 -0.75 -23.88
CA ARG A 473 -12.60 0.49 -23.86
C ARG A 473 -13.55 1.69 -23.92
N LEU A 474 -13.28 2.71 -23.11
CA LEU A 474 -14.03 3.96 -23.10
C LEU A 474 -13.17 5.07 -23.70
N ALA A 475 -13.72 5.82 -24.65
CA ALA A 475 -13.13 7.06 -25.13
C ALA A 475 -13.61 8.21 -24.24
N ILE A 476 -12.68 8.98 -23.68
CA ILE A 476 -12.97 10.06 -22.73
C ILE A 476 -12.38 11.37 -23.29
N ASP A 477 -13.12 12.47 -23.21
CA ASP A 477 -12.63 13.80 -23.59
C ASP A 477 -11.67 14.42 -22.55
N ALA A 478 -11.11 15.60 -22.84
CA ALA A 478 -10.20 16.32 -21.94
C ALA A 478 -10.86 16.75 -20.61
N GLN A 479 -12.20 16.74 -20.54
CA GLN A 479 -12.98 17.08 -19.36
C GLN A 479 -13.44 15.84 -18.58
N GLY A 480 -13.01 14.65 -18.97
CA GLY A 480 -13.37 13.40 -18.29
C GLY A 480 -14.74 12.84 -18.68
N ASN A 481 -15.39 13.35 -19.74
CA ASN A 481 -16.69 12.86 -20.19
C ASN A 481 -16.54 11.70 -21.17
N VAL A 482 -17.38 10.69 -21.00
CA VAL A 482 -17.40 9.51 -21.90
C VAL A 482 -18.04 9.90 -23.23
N MET A 483 -17.28 9.73 -24.30
CA MET A 483 -17.68 10.07 -25.68
C MET A 483 -18.18 8.86 -26.46
N GLU A 484 -17.57 7.70 -26.25
CA GLU A 484 -17.89 6.46 -26.93
C GLU A 484 -17.41 5.26 -26.10
N ALA A 485 -18.07 4.13 -26.24
CA ALA A 485 -17.63 2.84 -25.74
C ALA A 485 -17.43 1.84 -26.89
N VAL A 486 -16.31 1.12 -26.88
CA VAL A 486 -15.97 0.14 -27.92
C VAL A 486 -15.49 -1.15 -27.27
N ALA A 487 -16.06 -2.28 -27.69
CA ALA A 487 -15.55 -3.61 -27.32
C ALA A 487 -14.32 -3.95 -28.18
N ALA A 488 -13.34 -4.65 -27.62
CA ALA A 488 -12.14 -5.07 -28.36
C ALA A 488 -12.46 -5.92 -29.60
N GLU A 489 -13.52 -6.74 -29.52
CA GLU A 489 -14.05 -7.55 -30.63
C GLU A 489 -15.55 -7.24 -30.86
N PRO A 490 -15.88 -6.16 -31.58
CA PRO A 490 -17.27 -5.67 -31.72
C PRO A 490 -18.22 -6.65 -32.41
N THR A 491 -17.69 -7.60 -33.18
CA THR A 491 -18.46 -8.60 -33.94
C THR A 491 -18.83 -9.83 -33.12
N VAL A 492 -18.24 -9.99 -31.93
CA VAL A 492 -18.52 -11.10 -31.02
C VAL A 492 -19.59 -10.68 -30.02
N ASN A 493 -20.60 -11.53 -29.82
CA ASN A 493 -21.65 -11.30 -28.83
C ASN A 493 -21.13 -11.57 -27.41
N SER A 494 -20.45 -10.57 -26.83
CA SER A 494 -19.91 -10.58 -25.47
C SER A 494 -20.65 -9.60 -24.55
N LEU A 495 -20.44 -9.72 -23.23
CA LEU A 495 -20.95 -8.75 -22.27
C LEU A 495 -20.38 -7.34 -22.53
N ALA A 496 -19.11 -7.23 -22.91
CA ALA A 496 -18.48 -5.97 -23.32
C ALA A 496 -19.18 -5.35 -24.54
N THR A 497 -19.52 -6.14 -25.56
CA THR A 497 -20.23 -5.67 -26.76
C THR A 497 -21.62 -5.16 -26.41
N ALA A 498 -22.38 -5.91 -25.60
CA ALA A 498 -23.71 -5.51 -25.15
C ALA A 498 -23.67 -4.24 -24.28
N LEU A 499 -22.64 -4.10 -23.43
CA LEU A 499 -22.43 -2.92 -22.60
C LEU A 499 -22.04 -1.70 -23.44
N ALA A 500 -21.12 -1.85 -24.38
CA ALA A 500 -20.72 -0.78 -25.31
C ALA A 500 -21.93 -0.24 -26.10
N GLN A 501 -22.78 -1.15 -26.61
CA GLN A 501 -24.03 -0.78 -27.28
C GLN A 501 -24.95 0.03 -26.37
N ALA A 502 -25.20 -0.44 -25.14
CA ALA A 502 -26.06 0.26 -24.19
C ALA A 502 -25.52 1.64 -23.79
N ILE A 503 -24.19 1.79 -23.66
CA ILE A 503 -23.55 3.09 -23.38
C ILE A 503 -23.80 4.04 -24.56
N ASN A 504 -23.48 3.60 -25.79
CA ASN A 504 -23.60 4.44 -26.98
C ASN A 504 -25.06 4.82 -27.30
N GLU A 505 -26.00 3.89 -27.10
CA GLU A 505 -27.44 4.16 -27.21
C GLU A 505 -27.89 5.23 -26.20
N LEU A 506 -27.45 5.12 -24.94
CA LEU A 506 -27.82 6.11 -23.93
C LEU A 506 -27.15 7.48 -24.19
N LEU A 507 -25.90 7.50 -24.67
CA LEU A 507 -25.24 8.74 -25.10
C LEU A 507 -26.02 9.43 -26.21
N ALA A 508 -26.51 8.67 -27.21
CA ALA A 508 -27.34 9.21 -28.27
C ALA A 508 -28.69 9.73 -27.77
N LEU A 509 -29.34 9.02 -26.84
CA LEU A 509 -30.60 9.47 -26.21
C LEU A 509 -30.40 10.74 -25.38
N VAL A 510 -29.33 10.84 -24.60
CA VAL A 510 -29.00 12.04 -23.82
C VAL A 510 -28.70 13.22 -24.75
N ALA A 511 -27.96 13.00 -25.83
CA ALA A 511 -27.70 14.03 -26.83
C ALA A 511 -28.98 14.53 -27.52
N ALA A 512 -29.92 13.63 -27.84
CA ALA A 512 -31.21 13.98 -28.40
C ALA A 512 -32.16 14.68 -27.39
N PHE A 513 -32.00 14.40 -26.10
CA PHE A 513 -32.78 15.04 -25.03
C PHE A 513 -32.33 16.49 -24.77
N ASN A 514 -31.02 16.75 -24.86
CA ASN A 514 -30.47 18.07 -24.59
C ASN A 514 -30.92 19.09 -25.64
N ASP A 515 -31.47 20.22 -25.19
CA ASP A 515 -31.77 21.36 -26.04
C ASP A 515 -30.49 22.21 -26.21
N PRO A 516 -30.03 22.49 -27.44
CA PRO A 516 -28.84 23.32 -27.65
C PRO A 516 -28.96 24.75 -27.07
N GLU A 517 -30.16 25.22 -26.75
CA GLU A 517 -30.40 26.51 -26.09
C GLU A 517 -30.50 26.41 -24.55
N GLU A 518 -30.50 25.21 -23.95
CA GLU A 518 -30.53 25.06 -22.48
C GLU A 518 -29.13 25.23 -21.85
N PRO A 519 -28.99 26.03 -20.78
CA PRO A 519 -27.68 26.38 -20.20
C PRO A 519 -27.02 25.24 -19.41
N LEU A 520 -27.75 24.18 -19.04
CA LEU A 520 -27.25 23.07 -18.22
C LEU A 520 -27.65 21.73 -18.86
N PRO A 521 -26.88 21.21 -19.83
CA PRO A 521 -27.19 19.95 -20.49
C PRO A 521 -27.05 18.77 -19.52
N LEU A 522 -27.81 17.71 -19.77
CA LEU A 522 -27.62 16.43 -19.10
C LEU A 522 -26.40 15.70 -19.66
N ARG A 523 -25.66 15.04 -18.79
CA ARG A 523 -24.51 14.20 -19.15
C ARG A 523 -24.62 12.83 -18.49
N LEU A 524 -24.28 11.79 -19.25
CA LEU A 524 -24.07 10.46 -18.73
C LEU A 524 -22.71 10.43 -18.00
N ARG A 525 -22.69 9.98 -16.74
CA ARG A 525 -21.45 9.87 -15.96
C ARG A 525 -21.33 8.51 -15.27
N PRO A 526 -20.14 7.90 -15.28
CA PRO A 526 -19.84 6.79 -14.41
C PRO A 526 -19.58 7.29 -12.98
N LEU A 527 -20.12 6.58 -12.00
CA LEU A 527 -19.85 6.73 -10.58
C LEU A 527 -19.30 5.42 -10.04
N ALA A 528 -18.60 5.47 -8.90
CA ALA A 528 -18.22 4.26 -8.19
C ALA A 528 -19.48 3.49 -7.74
N GLY A 529 -19.47 2.17 -7.95
CA GLY A 529 -20.48 1.26 -7.41
C GLY A 529 -20.48 1.23 -5.88
N ALA A 530 -21.48 0.54 -5.30
CA ALA A 530 -21.55 0.32 -3.85
C ALA A 530 -20.36 -0.54 -3.41
N ARG A 531 -19.41 0.08 -2.70
CA ARG A 531 -18.12 -0.49 -2.32
C ARG A 531 -18.29 -1.76 -1.47
N TYR A 532 -17.34 -2.68 -1.60
CA TYR A 532 -17.13 -3.73 -0.61
C TYR A 532 -16.36 -3.16 0.58
N TRP A 533 -16.45 -3.84 1.71
CA TRP A 533 -15.72 -3.49 2.92
C TRP A 533 -14.90 -4.69 3.36
N GLN A 534 -13.66 -4.43 3.73
CA GLN A 534 -12.73 -5.43 4.24
C GLN A 534 -12.21 -4.95 5.60
N PRO A 535 -12.11 -5.80 6.63
CA PRO A 535 -11.55 -5.40 7.90
C PRO A 535 -10.09 -4.95 7.74
N GLN A 536 -9.71 -3.88 8.44
CA GLN A 536 -8.32 -3.48 8.54
C GLN A 536 -7.53 -4.52 9.34
N GLU A 537 -6.25 -4.67 9.00
CA GLU A 537 -5.32 -5.46 9.79
C GLU A 537 -4.96 -4.70 11.07
N PRO A 538 -4.78 -5.38 12.22
CA PRO A 538 -4.33 -4.72 13.43
C PRO A 538 -3.01 -3.96 13.20
N VAL A 539 -2.92 -2.78 13.77
CA VAL A 539 -1.75 -1.90 13.69
C VAL A 539 -1.03 -1.93 15.03
N VAL A 540 0.29 -2.16 14.98
CA VAL A 540 1.17 -2.09 16.13
C VAL A 540 1.88 -0.74 16.12
N LEU A 541 1.69 0.04 17.19
CA LEU A 541 2.46 1.23 17.49
C LEU A 541 3.61 0.88 18.43
N MET A 542 4.82 1.28 18.07
CA MET A 542 5.99 1.25 18.92
C MET A 542 6.35 2.68 19.31
N VAL A 543 6.73 2.93 20.55
CA VAL A 543 7.14 4.25 21.05
C VAL A 543 8.46 4.14 21.81
N GLY A 544 9.45 4.94 21.40
CA GLY A 544 10.78 5.02 22.01
C GLY A 544 11.88 5.34 20.99
N ASP A 545 13.10 5.60 21.47
CA ASP A 545 14.24 6.04 20.64
C ASP A 545 14.62 5.07 19.53
N THR A 546 14.43 3.76 19.74
CA THR A 546 14.68 2.73 18.73
C THR A 546 13.87 2.95 17.45
N VAL A 547 12.66 3.51 17.56
CA VAL A 547 11.77 3.67 16.40
C VAL A 547 11.76 5.10 15.87
N LYS A 548 12.80 5.88 16.19
CA LYS A 548 13.00 7.21 15.63
C LYS A 548 13.02 7.12 14.10
N PRO A 549 12.19 7.92 13.40
CA PRO A 549 12.20 7.99 11.95
C PRO A 549 13.60 8.31 11.44
N SER A 550 14.06 7.53 10.46
CA SER A 550 15.37 7.72 9.87
C SER A 550 15.40 8.96 8.97
N PRO A 551 16.42 9.83 9.04
CA PRO A 551 16.63 10.89 8.05
C PRO A 551 17.15 10.37 6.71
N ARG A 552 17.44 9.07 6.60
CA ARG A 552 18.05 8.41 5.43
C ARG A 552 17.13 8.31 4.21
N HIS A 553 15.81 8.33 4.41
CA HIS A 553 14.81 8.08 3.36
C HIS A 553 13.63 9.04 3.48
N GLY A 554 13.18 9.61 2.36
CA GLY A 554 12.01 10.49 2.29
C GLY A 554 12.18 11.84 3.01
N ARG A 555 13.43 12.23 3.30
CA ARG A 555 13.79 13.39 4.14
C ARG A 555 15.04 14.10 3.63
N ASP A 556 15.29 14.03 2.33
CA ASP A 556 16.43 14.71 1.72
C ASP A 556 16.31 16.25 1.88
N GLY A 557 15.11 16.79 1.68
CA GLY A 557 14.84 18.23 1.82
C GLY A 557 14.67 18.75 3.25
N ARG A 558 14.95 17.96 4.30
CA ARG A 558 14.62 18.29 5.70
C ARG A 558 15.29 19.55 6.27
N LEU A 559 16.38 20.00 5.65
CA LEU A 559 17.12 21.20 6.09
C LEU A 559 16.62 22.49 5.40
N ASN A 560 15.68 22.36 4.46
CA ASN A 560 15.08 23.47 3.73
C ASN A 560 13.60 23.62 4.11
N PRO A 561 13.12 24.83 4.49
CA PRO A 561 11.71 25.04 4.82
C PRO A 561 10.73 24.62 3.72
N ASP A 562 11.14 24.72 2.45
CA ASP A 562 10.32 24.35 1.29
C ASP A 562 10.34 22.85 0.98
N GLY A 563 11.09 22.06 1.76
CA GLY A 563 11.22 20.61 1.58
C GLY A 563 12.04 20.20 0.35
N LEU A 564 12.79 21.13 -0.25
CA LEU A 564 13.63 20.90 -1.42
C LEU A 564 15.08 20.54 -1.03
N LEU A 565 15.68 19.59 -1.74
CA LEU A 565 17.09 19.23 -1.59
C LEU A 565 17.99 20.26 -2.27
N LEU A 566 18.78 20.97 -1.47
CA LEU A 566 19.75 21.93 -1.98
C LEU A 566 20.91 21.21 -2.70
N CYS A 567 21.04 21.47 -4.00
CA CYS A 567 22.08 20.94 -4.87
C CYS A 567 23.15 21.99 -5.16
N ASP A 568 24.31 21.53 -5.63
CA ASP A 568 25.43 22.39 -6.04
C ASP A 568 25.77 22.17 -7.53
N ARG A 569 26.64 22.99 -8.11
CA ARG A 569 27.09 22.88 -9.50
C ARG A 569 28.61 22.90 -9.61
N LEU A 570 29.12 22.16 -10.59
CA LEU A 570 30.53 22.17 -10.95
C LEU A 570 30.70 22.34 -12.46
N SER A 571 31.47 23.36 -12.85
CA SER A 571 31.92 23.53 -14.23
C SER A 571 33.23 22.79 -14.46
N SER A 572 33.29 21.97 -15.51
CA SER A 572 34.47 21.20 -15.88
C SER A 572 34.89 21.45 -17.34
N ALA A 573 36.19 21.36 -17.61
CA ALA A 573 36.72 21.38 -18.98
C ALA A 573 36.72 19.99 -19.65
N ALA A 574 36.40 18.92 -18.91
CA ALA A 574 36.21 17.57 -19.46
C ALA A 574 35.02 17.55 -20.43
N ALA A 575 34.93 16.54 -21.31
CA ALA A 575 33.79 16.37 -22.21
C ALA A 575 32.57 15.80 -21.48
N ASP A 576 32.78 14.93 -20.49
CA ASP A 576 31.75 14.31 -19.66
C ASP A 576 32.27 13.96 -18.26
N VAL A 577 31.37 13.47 -17.39
CA VAL A 577 31.70 13.02 -16.04
C VAL A 577 32.70 11.85 -16.04
N GLU A 578 32.63 10.90 -16.99
CA GLU A 578 33.55 9.75 -16.98
C GLU A 578 35.00 10.21 -17.26
N GLU A 579 35.19 11.12 -18.21
CA GLU A 579 36.49 11.75 -18.47
C GLU A 579 36.98 12.53 -17.24
N LEU A 580 36.10 13.30 -16.58
CA LEU A 580 36.44 14.00 -15.34
C LEU A 580 36.90 13.01 -14.26
N MET A 581 36.18 11.92 -14.06
CA MET A 581 36.50 10.91 -13.06
C MET A 581 37.84 10.23 -13.34
N ARG A 582 38.18 9.98 -14.62
CA ARG A 582 39.45 9.34 -15.01
C ARG A 582 40.65 10.27 -14.86
N ASN A 583 40.49 11.54 -15.22
CA ASN A 583 41.61 12.46 -15.40
C ASN A 583 41.82 13.42 -14.23
N ASN A 584 40.76 13.86 -13.55
CA ASN A 584 40.85 14.86 -12.48
C ASN A 584 39.73 14.75 -11.42
N PRO A 585 39.61 13.61 -10.71
CA PRO A 585 38.59 13.44 -9.67
C PRO A 585 38.79 14.40 -8.48
N GLU A 586 40.00 14.91 -8.26
CA GLU A 586 40.32 15.87 -7.17
C GLU A 586 39.55 17.19 -7.30
N LEU A 587 39.11 17.55 -8.51
CA LEU A 587 38.31 18.76 -8.72
C LEU A 587 37.01 18.72 -7.90
N ILE A 588 36.38 17.54 -7.81
CA ILE A 588 35.17 17.35 -7.02
C ILE A 588 35.51 17.36 -5.53
N THR A 589 36.57 16.66 -5.12
CA THR A 589 37.03 16.68 -3.72
C THR A 589 37.27 18.11 -3.23
N ALA A 590 37.93 18.95 -4.03
CA ALA A 590 38.14 20.37 -3.72
C ALA A 590 36.83 21.17 -3.66
N ARG A 591 35.84 20.84 -4.50
CA ARG A 591 34.50 21.44 -4.42
C ARG A 591 33.77 21.03 -3.14
N LEU A 592 33.86 19.76 -2.74
CA LEU A 592 33.28 19.29 -1.48
C LEU A 592 33.92 19.97 -0.27
N ASP A 593 35.24 20.20 -0.28
CA ASP A 593 35.93 20.97 0.75
C ASP A 593 35.38 22.40 0.84
N ALA A 594 35.18 23.05 -0.32
CA ALA A 594 34.62 24.40 -0.39
C ALA A 594 33.17 24.46 0.12
N ILE A 595 32.33 23.48 -0.23
CA ILE A 595 30.95 23.36 0.24
C ILE A 595 30.94 23.21 1.77
N ARG A 596 31.70 22.25 2.32
CA ARG A 596 31.77 22.03 3.77
C ARG A 596 32.32 23.24 4.52
N ALA A 597 33.27 23.97 3.95
CA ALA A 597 33.85 25.17 4.55
C ALA A 597 32.90 26.39 4.52
N ALA A 598 31.95 26.42 3.57
CA ALA A 598 30.98 27.51 3.43
C ALA A 598 29.75 27.36 4.35
N THR A 599 29.52 26.17 4.91
CA THR A 599 28.32 25.87 5.71
C THR A 599 28.69 25.46 7.14
N ASP A 600 28.11 26.17 8.11
CA ASP A 600 28.15 25.79 9.53
C ASP A 600 26.99 24.84 9.85
N GLY A 601 27.22 23.81 10.68
CA GLY A 601 26.18 22.88 11.14
C GLY A 601 25.98 21.62 10.29
N GLU A 602 24.79 21.03 10.40
CA GLU A 602 24.36 19.85 9.62
C GLU A 602 24.24 20.21 8.14
N LEU A 603 24.70 19.31 7.26
CA LEU A 603 24.62 19.48 5.82
C LEU A 603 24.38 18.12 5.16
N ILE A 604 23.41 18.03 4.25
CA ILE A 604 23.15 16.79 3.50
C ILE A 604 24.39 16.43 2.69
N GLY A 605 24.75 15.14 2.64
CA GLY A 605 25.98 14.70 2.00
C GLY A 605 27.23 14.76 2.88
N PHE A 606 27.17 15.33 4.09
CA PHE A 606 28.33 15.41 4.99
C PHE A 606 27.99 14.88 6.39
N GLY A 607 28.53 13.71 6.74
CA GLY A 607 28.31 13.05 8.01
C GLY A 607 29.56 12.94 8.88
N SER A 608 29.37 12.98 10.19
CA SER A 608 30.33 12.41 11.15
C SER A 608 29.83 11.04 11.57
N TRP A 609 30.72 10.06 11.65
CA TRP A 609 30.32 8.69 11.96
C TRP A 609 29.58 8.58 13.29
N THR A 610 28.40 7.96 13.22
CA THR A 610 27.66 7.44 14.38
C THR A 610 27.23 6.01 14.05
N PRO A 611 27.07 5.13 15.05
CA PRO A 611 26.64 3.76 14.79
C PRO A 611 25.27 3.73 14.09
N PRO A 612 25.15 3.16 12.88
CA PRO A 612 23.92 3.25 12.10
C PRO A 612 22.80 2.40 12.73
N TRP A 613 21.58 2.94 12.66
CA TRP A 613 20.34 2.26 13.02
C TRP A 613 19.17 2.89 12.27
N HIS A 614 18.71 2.22 11.23
CA HIS A 614 17.64 2.68 10.35
C HIS A 614 16.62 1.56 10.12
N PRO A 615 15.65 1.37 11.04
CA PRO A 615 14.61 0.36 10.89
C PRO A 615 13.86 0.55 9.57
N ILE A 616 13.78 -0.50 8.77
CA ILE A 616 13.02 -0.50 7.50
C ILE A 616 11.97 -1.61 7.42
N LEU A 617 12.11 -2.66 8.25
CA LEU A 617 11.20 -3.81 8.29
C LEU A 617 10.74 -4.10 9.71
N LEU A 618 9.47 -4.49 9.84
CA LEU A 618 8.91 -5.14 11.01
C LEU A 618 8.59 -6.59 10.67
N GLU A 619 9.19 -7.54 11.37
CA GLU A 619 8.76 -8.93 11.35
C GLU A 619 7.89 -9.21 12.56
N TRP A 620 6.82 -9.97 12.33
CA TRP A 620 5.81 -10.23 13.34
C TRP A 620 5.39 -11.70 13.33
N GLU A 621 5.10 -12.22 14.52
CA GLU A 621 4.53 -13.54 14.73
C GLU A 621 3.39 -13.40 15.75
N VAL A 622 2.20 -13.88 15.38
CA VAL A 622 1.01 -13.80 16.23
C VAL A 622 0.39 -15.17 16.44
N GLU A 623 -0.11 -15.38 17.65
CA GLU A 623 -0.94 -16.51 18.01
C GLU A 623 -2.40 -16.05 17.93
N LEU A 624 -3.18 -16.67 17.05
CA LEU A 624 -4.62 -16.46 16.98
C LEU A 624 -5.35 -17.56 17.73
N PHE A 625 -6.35 -17.14 18.49
CA PHE A 625 -7.21 -18.04 19.23
C PHE A 625 -8.68 -17.74 18.93
N PRO A 626 -9.30 -18.48 17.99
CA PRO A 626 -10.70 -18.25 17.64
C PRO A 626 -11.65 -18.65 18.78
N VAL A 627 -12.88 -18.13 18.71
CA VAL A 627 -13.94 -18.53 19.65
C VAL A 627 -14.25 -20.00 19.46
N ARG A 628 -14.17 -20.78 20.54
CA ARG A 628 -14.23 -22.24 20.47
C ARG A 628 -15.59 -22.80 20.05
N ALA A 629 -16.71 -22.22 20.48
CA ALA A 629 -18.01 -22.86 20.28
C ALA A 629 -18.49 -22.73 18.82
N GLY A 630 -18.62 -23.85 18.10
CA GLY A 630 -19.14 -23.87 16.72
C GLY A 630 -18.14 -23.40 15.66
N VAL A 631 -16.85 -23.35 15.97
CA VAL A 631 -15.77 -23.05 15.02
C VAL A 631 -15.56 -24.21 14.05
N ASN A 632 -15.12 -23.88 12.83
CA ASN A 632 -14.87 -24.86 11.78
C ASN A 632 -13.81 -25.92 12.11
N THR A 633 -12.79 -25.58 12.90
CA THR A 633 -11.73 -26.53 13.29
C THR A 633 -12.18 -27.65 14.24
N GLN A 634 -13.44 -27.65 14.69
CA GLN A 634 -14.00 -28.71 15.54
C GLN A 634 -14.79 -29.78 14.79
N THR A 635 -15.22 -29.50 13.56
CA THR A 635 -16.03 -30.42 12.78
C THR A 635 -15.12 -31.15 11.79
N GLY A 636 -15.39 -32.44 11.52
CA GLY A 636 -14.65 -33.21 10.52
C GLY A 636 -14.77 -32.62 9.11
N ASP A 637 -15.83 -31.85 8.88
CA ASP A 637 -16.17 -31.24 7.60
C ASP A 637 -15.60 -29.81 7.44
N GLN A 638 -14.89 -29.28 8.45
CA GLN A 638 -14.32 -27.93 8.45
C GLN A 638 -15.34 -26.81 8.20
N GLU A 639 -16.58 -27.00 8.66
CA GLU A 639 -17.66 -26.03 8.55
C GLU A 639 -17.96 -25.35 9.90
N TYR A 640 -18.24 -24.04 9.86
CA TYR A 640 -18.77 -23.32 11.01
C TYR A 640 -20.21 -23.75 11.30
N ALA A 641 -20.59 -23.74 12.58
CA ALA A 641 -21.99 -23.92 12.95
C ALA A 641 -22.86 -22.83 12.32
N PRO A 642 -24.06 -23.12 11.78
CA PRO A 642 -24.92 -22.11 11.14
C PRO A 642 -25.28 -20.91 12.03
N ASN A 643 -25.26 -21.09 13.35
CA ASN A 643 -25.50 -20.05 14.34
C ASN A 643 -24.22 -19.53 15.02
N PHE A 644 -23.04 -19.76 14.44
CA PHE A 644 -21.75 -19.42 15.06
C PHE A 644 -21.67 -17.98 15.58
N ILE A 645 -22.10 -16.99 14.80
CA ILE A 645 -22.09 -15.58 15.23
C ILE A 645 -23.12 -15.35 16.34
N THR A 646 -24.39 -15.71 16.13
CA THR A 646 -25.48 -15.41 17.09
C THR A 646 -25.41 -16.22 18.38
N ALA A 647 -24.73 -17.37 18.38
CA ALA A 647 -24.49 -18.18 19.58
C ALA A 647 -23.35 -17.65 20.46
N ASN A 648 -22.45 -16.85 19.89
CA ASN A 648 -21.23 -16.37 20.56
C ASN A 648 -21.23 -14.85 20.80
N TYR A 649 -21.91 -14.07 19.96
CA TYR A 649 -21.89 -12.62 19.97
C TYR A 649 -23.29 -12.02 20.10
N GLY A 650 -23.38 -10.81 20.64
CA GLY A 650 -24.59 -9.99 20.71
C GLY A 650 -24.29 -8.56 20.25
N LEU A 651 -25.34 -7.84 19.84
CA LEU A 651 -25.31 -6.41 19.53
C LEU A 651 -26.30 -5.73 20.47
N ASP A 652 -25.80 -4.83 21.32
CA ASP A 652 -26.65 -4.04 22.23
C ASP A 652 -27.29 -2.86 21.47
N GLU A 653 -28.46 -2.39 21.93
CA GLU A 653 -29.32 -1.43 21.19
C GLU A 653 -28.62 -0.12 20.79
N ASP A 654 -27.63 0.34 21.57
CA ASP A 654 -26.89 1.60 21.38
C ASP A 654 -25.41 1.40 21.02
N GLU A 655 -25.03 0.19 20.60
CA GLU A 655 -23.66 -0.16 20.23
C GLU A 655 -23.53 -0.46 18.74
N GLY A 656 -22.39 -0.06 18.15
CA GLY A 656 -22.06 -0.36 16.75
C GLY A 656 -21.27 -1.65 16.57
N GLU A 657 -20.94 -2.36 17.65
CA GLU A 657 -19.98 -3.47 17.64
C GLU A 657 -20.56 -4.76 18.25
N LEU A 658 -20.22 -5.90 17.65
CA LEU A 658 -20.57 -7.20 18.20
C LEU A 658 -19.68 -7.55 19.38
N VAL A 659 -20.29 -7.81 20.55
CA VAL A 659 -19.59 -8.15 21.79
C VAL A 659 -19.75 -9.63 22.10
N LEU A 660 -18.67 -10.25 22.59
CA LEU A 660 -18.69 -11.64 23.02
C LEU A 660 -19.65 -11.84 24.20
N GLN A 661 -20.54 -12.82 24.10
CA GLN A 661 -21.47 -13.17 25.18
C GLN A 661 -20.72 -13.75 26.39
N SER A 662 -21.22 -13.45 27.60
CA SER A 662 -20.62 -13.91 28.85
C SER A 662 -20.48 -15.44 28.90
N GLY A 663 -19.30 -15.94 29.29
CA GLY A 663 -19.01 -17.38 29.38
C GLY A 663 -18.65 -18.06 28.04
N ARG A 664 -18.65 -17.32 26.92
CA ARG A 664 -18.14 -17.81 25.62
C ARG A 664 -16.64 -17.61 25.43
N SER A 665 -15.95 -17.07 26.44
CA SER A 665 -14.51 -16.72 26.47
C SER A 665 -13.55 -17.91 26.48
N ALA A 666 -14.01 -19.13 26.21
CA ALA A 666 -13.13 -20.29 26.12
C ALA A 666 -12.33 -20.21 24.81
N VAL A 667 -11.21 -19.51 24.88
CA VAL A 667 -10.14 -19.46 23.89
C VAL A 667 -9.78 -20.90 23.47
N GLY A 668 -9.84 -21.21 22.17
CA GLY A 668 -9.52 -22.55 21.66
C GLY A 668 -8.11 -23.00 22.06
N ARG A 669 -7.90 -24.31 22.25
CA ARG A 669 -6.55 -24.90 22.46
C ARG A 669 -5.73 -24.98 21.16
N ALA A 670 -6.39 -24.87 20.01
CA ALA A 670 -5.74 -24.79 18.70
C ALA A 670 -5.16 -23.37 18.56
N VAL A 671 -3.84 -23.27 18.69
CA VAL A 671 -3.10 -22.03 18.49
C VAL A 671 -2.71 -21.98 17.04
N ASN A 672 -3.22 -20.98 16.32
CA ASN A 672 -2.84 -20.77 14.93
C ASN A 672 -1.72 -19.73 14.90
N LEU A 673 -0.54 -20.15 14.45
CA LEU A 673 0.64 -19.31 14.41
C LEU A 673 0.76 -18.70 13.02
N TYR A 674 0.65 -17.37 12.95
CA TYR A 674 0.82 -16.62 11.72
C TYR A 674 2.08 -15.75 11.83
N ARG A 675 2.82 -15.62 10.73
CA ARG A 675 4.02 -14.80 10.66
C ARG A 675 4.07 -14.01 9.36
N GLY A 676 4.67 -12.84 9.41
CA GLY A 676 4.84 -11.99 8.24
C GLY A 676 5.89 -10.92 8.43
N ARG A 677 6.03 -10.10 7.40
CA ARG A 677 6.95 -8.95 7.36
C ARG A 677 6.21 -7.76 6.77
N SER A 678 6.37 -6.60 7.40
CA SER A 678 5.79 -5.33 6.98
C SER A 678 6.89 -4.32 6.71
N TYR A 679 6.76 -3.54 5.63
CA TYR A 679 7.62 -2.38 5.38
C TYR A 679 7.20 -1.23 6.29
N LEU A 680 8.17 -0.55 6.92
CA LEU A 680 7.89 0.50 7.90
C LEU A 680 7.54 1.83 7.25
N THR A 681 6.47 2.48 7.75
CA THR A 681 6.03 3.82 7.32
C THR A 681 5.76 4.71 8.54
N PHE A 682 6.07 6.01 8.47
CA PHE A 682 6.17 6.89 9.66
C PHE A 682 5.08 7.99 9.76
N HIS A 683 3.84 7.72 9.35
CA HIS A 683 2.84 8.80 9.14
C HIS A 683 1.87 9.07 10.31
N ALA A 684 1.63 8.11 11.21
CA ALA A 684 0.55 8.22 12.21
C ALA A 684 0.69 9.43 13.15
N THR A 685 1.93 9.71 13.58
CA THR A 685 2.26 10.83 14.47
C THR A 685 2.00 12.17 13.81
N GLU A 686 2.47 12.35 12.58
CA GLU A 686 2.30 13.60 11.83
C GLU A 686 0.83 13.89 11.58
N GLN A 687 0.03 12.88 11.23
CA GLN A 687 -1.41 13.02 11.00
C GLN A 687 -2.17 13.44 12.27
N LEU A 688 -1.96 12.75 13.40
CA LEU A 688 -2.67 13.09 14.64
C LEU A 688 -2.23 14.46 15.17
N LYS A 689 -0.92 14.77 15.08
CA LYS A 689 -0.39 16.07 15.49
C LYS A 689 -1.02 17.21 14.68
N ALA A 690 -1.07 17.09 13.35
CA ALA A 690 -1.66 18.12 12.48
C ALA A 690 -3.13 18.39 12.84
N LYS A 691 -3.93 17.34 13.08
CA LYS A 691 -5.34 17.47 13.48
C LYS A 691 -5.48 18.12 14.87
N LEU A 692 -4.64 17.72 15.82
CA LEU A 692 -4.66 18.25 17.18
C LEU A 692 -4.25 19.73 17.22
N ASP A 693 -3.20 20.11 16.49
CA ASP A 693 -2.77 21.51 16.36
C ASP A 693 -3.88 22.39 15.75
N ALA A 694 -4.55 21.89 14.70
CA ALA A 694 -5.66 22.60 14.05
C ALA A 694 -6.85 22.80 15.00
N TYR A 695 -7.18 21.79 15.81
CA TYR A 695 -8.22 21.89 16.83
C TYR A 695 -7.86 22.92 17.92
N LEU A 696 -6.64 22.86 18.46
CA LEU A 696 -6.19 23.79 19.49
C LEU A 696 -6.10 25.23 18.99
N ALA A 697 -5.79 25.44 17.71
CA ALA A 697 -5.76 26.76 17.09
C ALA A 697 -7.15 27.40 16.90
N THR A 698 -8.19 26.57 16.72
CA THR A 698 -9.58 27.03 16.49
C THR A 698 -10.42 27.12 17.77
N SER A 699 -9.94 26.54 18.88
CA SER A 699 -10.62 26.60 20.18
C SER A 699 -10.70 28.03 20.73
N THR A 700 -11.92 28.58 20.79
CA THR A 700 -12.21 29.92 21.34
C THR A 700 -12.32 29.96 22.87
N SER A 701 -12.32 28.80 23.53
CA SER A 701 -12.37 28.62 25.00
C SER A 701 -11.06 28.05 25.53
N GLN A 702 -10.88 27.99 26.86
CA GLN A 702 -9.75 27.26 27.45
C GLN A 702 -9.74 25.81 26.94
N PRO A 703 -8.69 25.38 26.22
CA PRO A 703 -8.63 24.04 25.65
C PRO A 703 -8.56 22.96 26.75
N ASP A 704 -9.08 21.78 26.44
CA ASP A 704 -9.06 20.64 27.38
C ASP A 704 -7.63 20.29 27.79
N PRO A 705 -7.32 20.23 29.11
CA PRO A 705 -5.95 20.03 29.58
C PRO A 705 -5.35 18.69 29.15
N ASP A 706 -6.16 17.63 28.96
CA ASP A 706 -5.66 16.34 28.50
C ASP A 706 -5.18 16.43 27.04
N LEU A 707 -5.89 17.21 26.21
CA LEU A 707 -5.54 17.42 24.80
C LEU A 707 -4.31 18.32 24.63
N VAL A 708 -4.18 19.34 25.47
CA VAL A 708 -2.96 20.17 25.53
C VAL A 708 -1.76 19.30 25.90
N GLN A 709 -1.90 18.45 26.93
CA GLN A 709 -0.82 17.55 27.33
C GLN A 709 -0.45 16.53 26.24
N ALA A 710 -1.44 16.02 25.49
CA ALA A 710 -1.18 15.17 24.33
C ALA A 710 -0.39 15.91 23.24
N ALA A 711 -0.73 17.17 22.95
CA ALA A 711 -0.01 18.00 21.98
C ALA A 711 1.43 18.28 22.43
N GLU A 712 1.63 18.57 23.73
CA GLU A 712 2.97 18.76 24.32
C GLU A 712 3.83 17.50 24.18
N LEU A 713 3.25 16.31 24.42
CA LEU A 713 3.94 15.03 24.24
C LEU A 713 4.33 14.79 22.77
N LEU A 714 3.42 15.08 21.83
CA LEU A 714 3.69 14.93 20.40
C LEU A 714 4.68 15.97 19.85
N ALA A 715 4.81 17.11 20.53
CA ALA A 715 5.78 18.16 20.19
C ALA A 715 7.16 17.94 20.83
N ASP A 716 7.29 17.01 21.79
CA ASP A 716 8.58 16.67 22.40
C ASP A 716 9.51 16.03 21.36
N PRO A 717 10.70 16.60 21.09
CA PRO A 717 11.65 16.04 20.14
C PRO A 717 12.16 14.63 20.51
N ASN A 718 11.96 14.20 21.76
CA ASN A 718 12.29 12.85 22.22
C ASN A 718 11.11 11.87 22.10
N PHE A 719 9.92 12.34 21.70
CA PHE A 719 8.80 11.45 21.38
C PHE A 719 8.97 10.90 19.97
N SER A 720 9.40 9.65 19.89
CA SER A 720 9.47 8.90 18.63
C SER A 720 8.47 7.75 18.65
N SER A 721 7.68 7.64 17.59
CA SER A 721 6.77 6.52 17.43
C SER A 721 6.63 6.09 15.98
N LEU A 722 6.33 4.81 15.81
CA LEU A 722 6.18 4.14 14.52
C LEU A 722 4.96 3.23 14.60
N ALA A 723 4.01 3.41 13.68
CA ALA A 723 2.81 2.59 13.58
C ALA A 723 2.89 1.76 12.31
N GLN A 724 2.71 0.44 12.41
CA GLN A 724 2.74 -0.45 11.26
C GLN A 724 1.67 -1.53 11.35
N ALA A 725 0.92 -1.73 10.25
CA ALA A 725 -0.03 -2.82 10.13
C ALA A 725 0.69 -4.18 10.11
N LEU A 726 0.06 -5.21 10.67
CA LEU A 726 0.47 -6.60 10.54
C LEU A 726 0.13 -7.14 9.13
N SER A 727 0.79 -6.57 8.12
CA SER A 727 0.52 -6.76 6.69
C SER A 727 0.54 -8.22 6.27
N GLY A 728 -0.56 -8.69 5.68
CA GLY A 728 -0.74 -10.06 5.21
C GLY A 728 -1.39 -11.00 6.24
N LEU A 729 -1.72 -10.53 7.45
CA LEU A 729 -2.44 -11.34 8.43
C LEU A 729 -3.81 -11.78 7.90
N ASN A 730 -4.56 -10.87 7.28
CA ASN A 730 -5.89 -11.21 6.74
C ASN A 730 -5.78 -12.25 5.62
N ASP A 731 -4.78 -12.12 4.74
CA ASP A 731 -4.54 -13.10 3.66
C ASP A 731 -4.15 -14.47 4.25
N ALA A 732 -3.35 -14.49 5.32
CA ALA A 732 -2.95 -15.73 5.99
C ALA A 732 -4.14 -16.48 6.61
N LEU A 733 -5.17 -15.76 7.09
CA LEU A 733 -6.43 -16.37 7.53
C LEU A 733 -7.21 -17.03 6.38
N LEU A 734 -6.97 -16.61 5.13
CA LEU A 734 -7.55 -17.18 3.92
C LEU A 734 -6.62 -18.21 3.27
N MET A 735 -5.61 -18.71 3.98
CA MET A 735 -4.59 -19.65 3.47
C MET A 735 -3.80 -19.06 2.30
N GLN A 736 -3.47 -17.78 2.39
CA GLN A 736 -2.70 -17.05 1.37
C GLN A 736 -1.51 -16.33 2.01
N ARG A 737 -0.42 -16.21 1.26
CA ARG A 737 0.78 -15.49 1.69
C ARG A 737 1.16 -14.42 0.66
N GLN A 738 1.42 -13.22 1.17
CA GLN A 738 2.10 -12.18 0.42
C GLN A 738 3.59 -12.50 0.36
N SER A 739 4.11 -12.70 -0.85
CA SER A 739 5.53 -12.88 -1.10
C SER A 739 5.89 -12.32 -2.46
N MET A 740 7.19 -12.18 -2.74
CA MET A 740 7.67 -12.08 -4.11
C MET A 740 7.09 -13.23 -4.95
N GLN A 741 6.93 -13.02 -6.25
CA GLN A 741 6.37 -14.00 -7.16
C GLN A 741 7.29 -14.20 -8.36
N LEU A 742 7.49 -15.45 -8.74
CA LEU A 742 8.20 -15.80 -9.97
C LEU A 742 7.20 -15.84 -11.14
N PRO A 743 7.65 -15.60 -12.38
CA PRO A 743 6.86 -15.91 -13.56
C PRO A 743 6.43 -17.38 -13.54
N ILE A 744 5.25 -17.66 -14.09
CA ILE A 744 4.76 -19.03 -14.26
C ILE A 744 5.63 -19.72 -15.32
N ALA A 745 6.47 -20.65 -14.89
CA ALA A 745 7.36 -21.41 -15.76
C ALA A 745 7.78 -22.73 -15.11
N ASP A 746 8.14 -23.70 -15.95
CA ASP A 746 8.79 -24.95 -15.54
C ASP A 746 10.12 -25.10 -16.30
N PRO A 747 11.22 -24.50 -15.81
CA PRO A 747 12.47 -24.42 -16.56
C PRO A 747 13.17 -25.78 -16.74
N LEU A 748 12.82 -26.79 -15.93
CA LEU A 748 13.39 -28.14 -15.98
C LEU A 748 12.44 -29.17 -16.61
N GLY A 749 11.17 -28.83 -16.79
CA GLY A 749 10.19 -29.69 -17.44
C GLY A 749 10.55 -30.02 -18.88
N PHE A 750 10.10 -31.19 -19.37
CA PHE A 750 10.20 -31.51 -20.80
C PHE A 750 9.38 -30.51 -21.64
N SER A 751 9.65 -30.44 -22.94
CA SER A 751 9.03 -29.46 -23.84
C SER A 751 7.50 -29.39 -23.76
N GLU A 752 6.83 -30.54 -23.60
CA GLU A 752 5.37 -30.58 -23.43
C GLU A 752 4.89 -29.88 -22.15
N TYR A 753 5.64 -30.00 -21.05
CA TYR A 753 5.32 -29.35 -19.77
C TYR A 753 5.67 -27.86 -19.79
N GLN A 754 6.70 -27.47 -20.54
CA GLN A 754 7.02 -26.07 -20.79
C GLN A 754 5.93 -25.38 -21.61
N ASP A 755 5.43 -26.02 -22.66
CA ASP A 755 4.30 -25.53 -23.46
C ASP A 755 3.03 -25.38 -22.59
N PHE A 756 2.78 -26.36 -21.71
CA PHE A 756 1.71 -26.30 -20.73
C PHE A 756 1.88 -25.12 -19.76
N ALA A 757 3.07 -24.92 -19.19
CA ALA A 757 3.38 -23.79 -18.31
C ALA A 757 3.13 -22.45 -19.02
N GLY A 758 3.54 -22.32 -20.29
CA GLY A 758 3.28 -21.13 -21.11
C GLY A 758 1.78 -20.87 -21.32
N ALA A 759 0.98 -21.92 -21.53
CA ALA A 759 -0.48 -21.80 -21.65
C ALA A 759 -1.12 -21.33 -20.33
N VAL A 760 -0.63 -21.82 -19.19
CA VAL A 760 -1.06 -21.38 -17.86
C VAL A 760 -0.67 -19.92 -17.62
N ALA A 761 0.58 -19.53 -17.94
CA ALA A 761 1.09 -18.17 -17.80
C ALA A 761 0.22 -17.17 -18.56
N ALA A 762 -0.09 -17.45 -19.83
CA ALA A 762 -0.95 -16.62 -20.66
C ALA A 762 -2.38 -16.48 -20.11
N ALA A 763 -2.91 -17.55 -19.51
CA ALA A 763 -4.27 -17.58 -18.99
C ALA A 763 -4.41 -16.82 -17.65
N VAL A 764 -3.43 -16.98 -16.75
CA VAL A 764 -3.37 -16.28 -15.45
C VAL A 764 -3.11 -14.79 -15.65
N GLY A 765 -2.20 -14.42 -16.56
CA GLY A 765 -1.74 -13.04 -16.73
C GLY A 765 -1.11 -12.49 -15.45
N ASN A 766 -1.50 -11.28 -15.05
CA ASN A 766 -0.89 -10.60 -13.88
C ASN A 766 -1.51 -11.01 -12.53
N GLN A 767 -2.35 -12.04 -12.48
CA GLN A 767 -3.03 -12.49 -11.25
C GLN A 767 -2.18 -13.47 -10.43
N ILE A 768 -0.91 -13.11 -10.18
CA ILE A 768 0.05 -13.95 -9.43
C ILE A 768 0.30 -13.46 -8.00
N GLY A 769 -0.43 -12.47 -7.50
CA GLY A 769 -0.04 -11.67 -6.33
C GLY A 769 0.02 -12.37 -4.96
N LEU A 770 -0.55 -13.56 -4.79
CA LEU A 770 -0.62 -14.27 -3.51
C LEU A 770 -0.34 -15.76 -3.69
N ALA A 771 0.61 -16.30 -2.91
CA ALA A 771 0.90 -17.73 -2.89
C ALA A 771 -0.09 -18.48 -1.98
N PRO A 772 -0.60 -19.66 -2.38
CA PRO A 772 -1.46 -20.47 -1.51
C PRO A 772 -0.66 -21.17 -0.39
N GLU A 773 -1.26 -21.30 0.78
CA GLU A 773 -0.72 -21.96 1.99
C GLU A 773 -1.64 -23.10 2.43
N PRO A 774 -1.66 -24.24 1.70
CA PRO A 774 -2.66 -25.29 1.87
C PRO A 774 -2.63 -26.00 3.24
N LEU A 775 -1.53 -25.86 3.99
CA LEU A 775 -1.34 -26.49 5.30
C LEU A 775 -1.79 -25.60 6.47
N MET A 776 -2.19 -24.35 6.20
CA MET A 776 -2.70 -23.43 7.21
C MET A 776 -4.20 -23.61 7.43
N ASP A 777 -4.69 -23.30 8.63
CA ASP A 777 -6.12 -23.32 8.92
C ASP A 777 -6.86 -22.20 8.19
N PHE A 778 -7.93 -22.58 7.49
CA PHE A 778 -8.87 -21.64 6.89
C PHE A 778 -9.73 -20.95 7.96
N ASN A 779 -9.61 -19.63 8.09
CA ASN A 779 -10.33 -18.82 9.09
C ASN A 779 -10.97 -17.56 8.44
N PRO A 780 -11.98 -17.73 7.55
CA PRO A 780 -12.59 -16.62 6.82
C PRO A 780 -13.37 -15.64 7.72
N ILE A 781 -13.65 -16.02 8.97
CA ILE A 781 -14.22 -15.16 10.00
C ILE A 781 -13.17 -14.90 11.08
N ARG A 782 -12.58 -13.71 11.09
CA ARG A 782 -11.65 -13.26 12.13
C ARG A 782 -12.43 -13.07 13.43
N THR A 783 -12.11 -13.83 14.47
CA THR A 783 -12.80 -13.82 15.77
C THR A 783 -11.84 -14.14 16.92
N GLY A 784 -12.26 -13.84 18.14
CA GLY A 784 -11.62 -14.33 19.35
C GLY A 784 -10.56 -13.37 19.88
N VAL A 785 -9.40 -13.91 20.26
CA VAL A 785 -8.28 -13.12 20.78
C VAL A 785 -7.01 -13.43 20.02
N MET A 786 -6.14 -12.43 19.92
CA MET A 786 -4.80 -12.51 19.36
C MET A 786 -3.78 -12.18 20.43
N LYS A 787 -2.63 -12.84 20.38
CA LYS A 787 -1.45 -12.52 21.18
C LYS A 787 -0.27 -12.26 20.26
N LEU A 788 0.48 -11.20 20.53
CA LEU A 788 1.75 -10.95 19.86
C LEU A 788 2.81 -11.88 20.46
N ASN A 789 3.32 -12.83 19.67
CA ASN A 789 4.31 -13.80 20.15
C ASN A 789 5.75 -13.29 19.96
N LYS A 790 6.04 -12.72 18.79
CA LYS A 790 7.33 -12.09 18.49
C LYS A 790 7.14 -10.84 17.66
N LEU A 791 7.95 -9.83 17.93
CA LEU A 791 8.11 -8.65 17.10
C LEU A 791 9.59 -8.34 16.97
N ARG A 792 10.04 -8.04 15.75
CA ARG A 792 11.44 -7.74 15.48
C ARG A 792 11.58 -6.63 14.45
N LEU A 793 12.34 -5.61 14.80
CA LEU A 793 12.78 -4.57 13.87
C LEU A 793 14.05 -5.03 13.18
N VAL A 794 14.14 -4.80 11.87
CA VAL A 794 15.34 -5.02 11.07
C VAL A 794 15.74 -3.71 10.42
N ASP A 795 17.02 -3.34 10.58
CA ASP A 795 17.57 -2.11 10.02
C ASP A 795 18.16 -2.29 8.61
N SER A 796 18.58 -1.18 8.00
CA SER A 796 19.17 -1.15 6.66
C SER A 796 20.42 -2.04 6.49
N PHE A 797 21.15 -2.37 7.55
CA PHE A 797 22.32 -3.26 7.51
C PHE A 797 21.99 -4.72 7.89
N GLY A 798 20.74 -5.00 8.25
CA GLY A 798 20.32 -6.31 8.74
C GLY A 798 20.58 -6.53 10.23
N GLN A 799 20.95 -5.48 10.99
CA GLN A 799 20.92 -5.51 12.45
C GLN A 799 19.47 -5.68 12.91
N VAL A 800 19.29 -6.34 14.06
CA VAL A 800 17.96 -6.65 14.58
C VAL A 800 17.76 -6.12 15.99
N GLN A 801 16.50 -5.80 16.30
CA GLN A 801 16.04 -5.56 17.66
C GLN A 801 14.74 -6.33 17.91
N GLU A 802 14.82 -7.32 18.80
CA GLU A 802 13.63 -8.03 19.31
C GLU A 802 12.87 -7.11 20.28
N LEU A 803 11.54 -7.16 20.25
CA LEU A 803 10.68 -6.35 21.10
C LEU A 803 9.88 -7.26 22.04
N ASP A 804 9.83 -6.89 23.31
CA ASP A 804 9.05 -7.55 24.36
C ASP A 804 7.57 -7.25 24.16
N THR A 805 6.83 -8.32 23.93
CA THR A 805 5.39 -8.31 23.73
C THR A 805 4.61 -8.71 25.00
N SER A 806 5.30 -8.83 26.15
CA SER A 806 4.68 -9.26 27.41
C SER A 806 3.69 -8.25 27.98
N LYS A 807 3.80 -6.96 27.63
CA LYS A 807 2.90 -5.90 28.05
C LYS A 807 2.57 -4.97 26.89
N LEU A 808 1.28 -4.83 26.62
CA LEU A 808 0.72 -4.06 25.53
C LEU A 808 -0.26 -3.01 26.05
N PHE A 809 -0.49 -1.98 25.22
CA PHE A 809 -1.54 -0.98 25.41
C PHE A 809 -2.57 -1.09 24.27
N PRO A 810 -3.52 -2.03 24.34
CA PRO A 810 -4.56 -2.14 23.32
C PRO A 810 -5.52 -0.93 23.40
N ALA A 811 -5.95 -0.45 22.24
CA ALA A 811 -7.05 0.50 22.14
C ALA A 811 -8.32 -0.07 22.78
N THR A 812 -9.20 0.79 23.26
CA THR A 812 -10.40 0.40 24.01
C THR A 812 -11.25 -0.63 23.25
N ALA A 813 -11.38 -0.48 21.93
CA ALA A 813 -12.14 -1.41 21.08
C ALA A 813 -11.52 -2.82 20.96
N LEU A 814 -10.22 -2.95 21.25
CA LEU A 814 -9.43 -4.18 21.17
C LEU A 814 -9.00 -4.70 22.56
N ALA A 815 -9.37 -4.04 23.64
CA ALA A 815 -8.97 -4.43 24.98
C ALA A 815 -9.69 -5.71 25.44
N VAL A 816 -8.94 -6.60 26.10
CA VAL A 816 -9.51 -7.76 26.79
C VAL A 816 -9.55 -7.46 28.29
N PRO A 817 -10.71 -7.56 28.97
CA PRO A 817 -10.78 -7.33 30.41
C PRO A 817 -9.77 -8.20 31.18
N GLU A 818 -9.09 -7.59 32.16
CA GLU A 818 -8.10 -8.25 33.04
C GLU A 818 -6.87 -8.85 32.33
N SER A 819 -6.61 -8.46 31.08
CA SER A 819 -5.43 -8.88 30.32
C SER A 819 -4.70 -7.67 29.73
N ASP A 820 -3.37 -7.69 29.83
CA ASP A 820 -2.45 -6.68 29.31
C ASP A 820 -1.63 -7.13 28.11
N HIS A 821 -1.89 -8.33 27.57
CA HIS A 821 -1.12 -8.92 26.46
C HIS A 821 -2.00 -9.59 25.38
N LEU A 822 -3.29 -9.76 25.63
CA LEU A 822 -4.27 -10.23 24.65
C LEU A 822 -5.00 -9.06 24.00
N ILE A 823 -5.32 -9.25 22.71
CA ILE A 823 -5.98 -8.29 21.85
C ILE A 823 -7.29 -8.94 21.38
N HIS A 824 -8.43 -8.32 21.68
CA HIS A 824 -9.73 -8.75 21.20
C HIS A 824 -9.84 -8.51 19.70
N LEU A 825 -10.30 -9.50 18.96
CA LEU A 825 -10.60 -9.37 17.53
C LEU A 825 -12.12 -9.48 17.33
N PRO A 826 -12.77 -8.37 16.94
CA PRO A 826 -14.21 -8.40 16.72
C PRO A 826 -14.53 -9.29 15.50
N PRO A 827 -15.73 -9.91 15.46
CA PRO A 827 -16.10 -10.83 14.39
C PRO A 827 -16.20 -10.10 13.05
N ARG A 828 -15.38 -10.53 12.08
CA ARG A 828 -15.30 -9.91 10.74
C ARG A 828 -15.12 -10.95 9.65
N LEU A 829 -15.81 -10.77 8.52
CA LEU A 829 -15.46 -11.49 7.29
C LEU A 829 -14.17 -10.91 6.75
N VAL A 830 -13.15 -11.75 6.59
CA VAL A 830 -11.80 -11.30 6.19
C VAL A 830 -11.74 -10.95 4.70
N GLN A 831 -12.54 -11.64 3.89
CA GLN A 831 -12.75 -11.32 2.49
C GLN A 831 -13.60 -10.04 2.34
N PRO A 832 -13.40 -9.25 1.27
CA PRO A 832 -14.26 -8.11 0.97
C PRO A 832 -15.74 -8.53 0.90
N ALA A 833 -16.61 -7.83 1.63
CA ALA A 833 -18.04 -8.13 1.69
C ALA A 833 -18.89 -6.86 1.55
N ALA A 834 -20.07 -6.99 0.96
CA ALA A 834 -21.02 -5.89 0.81
C ALA A 834 -22.45 -6.39 1.01
N LEU A 835 -23.27 -5.59 1.70
CA LEU A 835 -24.71 -5.76 1.73
C LEU A 835 -25.33 -4.80 0.72
N ARG A 836 -26.01 -5.33 -0.30
CA ARG A 836 -26.64 -4.53 -1.36
C ARG A 836 -28.16 -4.51 -1.18
N PHE A 837 -28.69 -3.34 -0.82
CA PHE A 837 -30.13 -3.12 -0.80
C PHE A 837 -30.62 -2.77 -2.21
N ARG A 838 -31.34 -3.70 -2.84
CA ARG A 838 -32.01 -3.49 -4.13
C ARG A 838 -33.48 -3.21 -3.86
N LEU A 839 -33.80 -1.95 -3.64
CA LEU A 839 -35.16 -1.53 -3.30
C LEU A 839 -36.06 -1.65 -4.53
N LEU A 840 -37.30 -2.10 -4.35
CA LEU A 840 -38.30 -2.20 -5.41
C LEU A 840 -39.15 -0.92 -5.44
N ALA A 841 -39.65 -0.56 -6.62
CA ALA A 841 -40.59 0.55 -6.79
C ALA A 841 -41.91 0.24 -6.08
N ALA A 842 -42.41 1.22 -5.33
CA ALA A 842 -43.61 1.05 -4.50
C ALA A 842 -44.89 0.81 -5.30
N ASP A 843 -45.00 1.40 -6.50
CA ASP A 843 -46.26 1.43 -7.27
C ASP A 843 -46.49 0.21 -8.16
N ASP A 844 -45.42 -0.43 -8.66
CA ASP A 844 -45.48 -1.58 -9.59
C ASP A 844 -44.97 -2.90 -8.98
N GLY A 845 -44.31 -2.87 -7.81
CA GLY A 845 -43.90 -4.05 -7.03
C GLY A 845 -42.81 -4.96 -7.63
N ASP A 846 -42.63 -4.97 -8.95
CA ASP A 846 -41.75 -5.91 -9.66
C ASP A 846 -40.45 -5.27 -10.21
N GLY A 847 -40.37 -3.93 -10.28
CA GLY A 847 -39.23 -3.19 -10.82
C GLY A 847 -38.29 -2.63 -9.73
N GLU A 848 -36.97 -2.70 -9.94
CA GLU A 848 -35.99 -2.07 -9.03
C GLU A 848 -36.04 -0.53 -9.14
N ALA A 849 -36.04 0.14 -7.99
CA ALA A 849 -36.05 1.58 -7.88
C ALA A 849 -34.77 2.21 -8.45
N ASN A 850 -34.91 3.31 -9.20
CA ASN A 850 -33.78 4.03 -9.79
C ASN A 850 -33.90 5.55 -9.58
N ALA A 851 -33.06 6.34 -10.26
CA ALA A 851 -33.06 7.80 -10.13
C ALA A 851 -34.35 8.48 -10.64
N HIS A 852 -35.24 7.73 -11.29
CA HIS A 852 -36.52 8.22 -11.79
C HIS A 852 -37.54 8.34 -10.66
N PRO A 853 -38.21 9.50 -10.49
CA PRO A 853 -39.20 9.73 -9.44
C PRO A 853 -40.37 8.74 -9.43
N ASP A 854 -40.78 8.22 -10.59
CA ASP A 854 -41.88 7.25 -10.69
C ASP A 854 -41.46 5.81 -10.29
N THR A 855 -40.17 5.58 -10.04
CA THR A 855 -39.65 4.29 -9.53
C THR A 855 -39.25 4.38 -8.06
N ASN A 856 -39.85 5.30 -7.30
CA ASN A 856 -39.52 5.57 -5.91
C ASN A 856 -39.80 4.34 -5.02
N PRO A 857 -38.86 3.92 -4.14
CA PRO A 857 -39.08 2.79 -3.25
C PRO A 857 -39.90 3.14 -2.01
N ILE A 858 -40.26 4.41 -1.81
CA ILE A 858 -40.98 4.88 -0.64
C ILE A 858 -42.47 4.54 -0.77
N CYS A 859 -42.96 3.61 0.05
CA CYS A 859 -44.38 3.26 0.13
C CYS A 859 -45.23 4.29 0.91
N GLY A 860 -44.60 5.08 1.78
CA GLY A 860 -45.25 6.06 2.64
C GLY A 860 -44.31 6.60 3.70
N TRP A 861 -44.79 7.58 4.48
CA TRP A 861 -44.01 8.21 5.55
C TRP A 861 -44.72 8.03 6.88
N LEU A 862 -43.93 7.74 7.92
CA LEU A 862 -44.38 7.69 9.30
C LEU A 862 -43.70 8.81 10.06
N LEU A 863 -44.49 9.61 10.78
CA LEU A 863 -43.99 10.70 11.60
C LEU A 863 -44.44 10.46 13.04
N PRO A 864 -43.53 10.11 13.97
CA PRO A 864 -43.88 10.05 15.38
C PRO A 864 -44.22 11.45 15.89
N ASN A 865 -45.31 11.54 16.65
CA ASN A 865 -45.71 12.72 17.37
C ASN A 865 -45.69 12.40 18.86
N ASP A 866 -44.56 12.71 19.49
CA ASP A 866 -44.28 12.41 20.89
C ASP A 866 -45.10 13.26 21.87
N LEU A 867 -45.69 14.38 21.42
CA LEU A 867 -46.59 15.19 22.26
C LEU A 867 -47.92 14.50 22.51
N ASP A 868 -48.44 13.81 21.50
CA ASP A 868 -49.76 13.18 21.54
C ASP A 868 -49.72 11.65 21.63
N ASN A 869 -48.52 11.06 21.73
CA ASN A 869 -48.29 9.61 21.65
C ASN A 869 -49.01 8.99 20.45
N SER A 870 -48.81 9.58 19.27
CA SER A 870 -49.44 9.17 18.02
C SER A 870 -48.42 9.05 16.89
N LEU A 871 -48.75 8.26 15.88
CA LEU A 871 -47.94 8.05 14.69
C LEU A 871 -48.72 8.55 13.47
N ALA A 872 -48.35 9.71 12.93
CA ALA A 872 -48.97 10.23 11.72
C ALA A 872 -48.46 9.44 10.50
N ILE A 873 -49.39 9.09 9.60
CA ILE A 873 -49.15 8.27 8.41
C ILE A 873 -49.46 9.10 7.17
N TYR A 874 -48.53 9.09 6.22
CA TYR A 874 -48.63 9.75 4.93
C TYR A 874 -48.39 8.73 3.81
N ASN A 875 -49.01 8.92 2.64
CA ASN A 875 -48.70 8.10 1.46
C ASN A 875 -47.33 8.45 0.84
N SER A 876 -46.90 7.71 -0.18
CA SER A 876 -45.63 7.91 -0.89
C SER A 876 -45.39 9.36 -1.35
N GLY A 877 -46.44 10.06 -1.79
CA GLY A 877 -46.42 11.46 -2.21
C GLY A 877 -46.45 12.50 -1.07
N GLY A 878 -46.41 12.07 0.19
CA GLY A 878 -46.44 12.96 1.36
C GLY A 878 -47.83 13.51 1.70
N LEU A 879 -48.90 12.91 1.17
CA LEU A 879 -50.28 13.27 1.53
C LEU A 879 -50.67 12.58 2.84
N ALA A 880 -51.16 13.34 3.82
CA ALA A 880 -51.61 12.80 5.10
C ALA A 880 -52.79 11.83 4.91
N LEU A 881 -52.64 10.60 5.40
CA LEU A 881 -53.69 9.58 5.41
C LEU A 881 -54.44 9.59 6.74
N GLY A 882 -53.72 9.80 7.85
CA GLY A 882 -54.28 9.83 9.20
C GLY A 882 -53.20 9.63 10.26
N ALA A 883 -53.58 9.26 11.47
CA ALA A 883 -52.66 8.96 12.56
C ALA A 883 -53.14 7.75 13.37
N VAL A 884 -52.20 6.91 13.81
CA VAL A 884 -52.46 5.87 14.80
C VAL A 884 -52.23 6.46 16.20
N THR A 885 -53.19 6.31 17.10
CA THR A 885 -53.10 6.78 18.49
C THR A 885 -53.09 5.61 19.46
N ALA A 886 -52.48 5.77 20.63
CA ALA A 886 -52.48 4.77 21.69
C ALA A 886 -53.86 4.51 22.34
N LYS A 887 -54.97 5.01 21.77
CA LYS A 887 -56.33 4.86 22.33
C LYS A 887 -56.92 3.49 21.95
N PRO A 888 -57.29 2.62 22.92
CA PRO A 888 -57.67 1.22 22.66
C PRO A 888 -58.93 1.00 21.82
N ARG A 889 -59.84 1.98 21.73
CA ARG A 889 -61.15 1.82 21.07
C ARG A 889 -61.25 2.38 19.65
N HIS A 890 -60.34 3.27 19.25
CA HIS A 890 -60.26 3.83 17.89
C HIS A 890 -58.78 4.16 17.61
N PRO A 891 -57.97 3.14 17.24
CA PRO A 891 -56.53 3.35 17.07
C PRO A 891 -56.24 4.25 15.88
N TRP A 892 -57.11 4.34 14.87
CA TRP A 892 -56.92 5.17 13.68
C TRP A 892 -57.75 6.46 13.73
N GLN A 893 -57.12 7.58 13.38
CA GLN A 893 -57.78 8.87 13.15
C GLN A 893 -57.49 9.33 11.71
N PRO A 894 -58.51 9.46 10.84
CA PRO A 894 -58.28 9.89 9.46
C PRO A 894 -57.79 11.35 9.39
N ALA A 895 -57.04 11.68 8.33
CA ALA A 895 -56.57 13.05 8.13
C ALA A 895 -57.74 14.06 8.02
N PRO A 896 -57.60 15.28 8.58
CA PRO A 896 -58.63 16.32 8.51
C PRO A 896 -59.04 16.61 7.06
N GLY A 897 -60.35 16.53 6.76
CA GLY A 897 -60.89 16.77 5.43
C GLY A 897 -60.86 15.56 4.48
N SER A 898 -60.42 14.37 4.93
CA SER A 898 -60.57 13.15 4.14
C SER A 898 -62.04 12.68 4.11
N ALA A 899 -62.49 12.16 2.96
CA ALA A 899 -63.87 11.68 2.77
C ALA A 899 -64.10 10.25 3.31
N ALA A 900 -63.10 9.62 3.92
CA ALA A 900 -63.17 8.25 4.42
C ALA A 900 -63.88 8.19 5.79
N ALA A 901 -64.87 7.32 5.90
CA ALA A 901 -65.62 7.10 7.14
C ALA A 901 -64.74 6.48 8.24
N VAL A 902 -65.09 6.78 9.49
CA VAL A 902 -64.31 6.55 10.72
C VAL A 902 -64.02 5.08 11.06
N ASP A 903 -64.55 4.10 10.32
CA ASP A 903 -64.36 2.68 10.64
C ASP A 903 -63.97 1.84 9.42
N SER A 904 -62.67 1.52 9.32
CA SER A 904 -62.05 0.22 8.92
C SER A 904 -60.83 0.40 8.01
N PRO A 905 -59.69 -0.29 8.30
CA PRO A 905 -58.58 -0.39 7.35
C PRO A 905 -58.98 -1.39 6.27
N SER A 906 -59.23 -0.92 5.04
CA SER A 906 -59.27 -1.82 3.88
C SER A 906 -57.84 -2.24 3.55
N ALA A 907 -57.67 -3.56 3.43
CA ALA A 907 -56.43 -4.32 3.22
C ALA A 907 -55.55 -3.85 2.06
#